data_AF-A0A7X5Q658-F1
#
_entry.id   AF-A0A7X5Q658-F1
#
_cell.length_a   1.000
_cell.length_b   1.000
_cell.length_c   1.000
_cell.angle_alpha   90.00
_cell.angle_beta   90.00
_cell.angle_gamma   90.00
#
_symmetry.space_group_name_H-M   'P 1'
#
loop_
_entity.id
_entity.type
_entity.pdbx_description
1 polymer ?
#
loop_
_entity_poly.entity_id
_entity_poly.type
_entity_poly.pdbx_seq_one_letter_code
_entity_poly.pdbx_strand_id
1 'polypeptide(L)'
;MKQRGTKKLTTQADSSDDNTSDFSSGLELKPAPGEQIKYTPTYDLGKVPDCAEGCVRQLALLLENKLSSTMDMPSSSSGDVQDEQIKLVSSRLRVHLEREELMSKEIGKSLEMLDTKILCRDFTRAKDENAKIKRLLIPFDIEQMRILYEKSLQAGALLKGEEVILFLGETGAGKSSTIHYLAGSKFELREQILKKSKILYMSPVKLPEGNMHLRNVTVSPTAASETRYITAVPIDCGKMGDPFLEGRLVLCDAPGFGDTAGVEVDVANGLGLVEAMRECKSVRLFILVSQEGMGDRMQGVKLIAHRLLSLIPNIGDVLSSITYGFTKYETEEGRRNIPGKIESVYKELIKEEGVDRLFKDVVLDMGKKTRSRTLVVDLKSNQEARNQLLSALKDATPVADPASIFAYDPKAEAREAIAGHVYKCRRSLDVALKSGDYPLAAYQLDQLAFLHRLFAVDASYREAYEEGVEVLLSTLNGVTSQAESDFQRCMQDDYPLRLEDVQAFQEALKALDEAHPLIERHLDPSAPDIAGSGRLHQCLEIAIGELRRGIEEASPRDEHVTKRLEKLVLLKEHFPSCAGPQYDASVRALISPIQVQAGDFGGLSDALSSHEYQMIGERLIALNRFISNLDDKSSTKAQGLQALEKVRALIVERITSAVSINFNQKHVLRDHFMGQIKECAEQLESLVSCQALVTGMGPLEGDLRHLHVAFWEGLQKFFEGRQEKIKVLYKDQKHR
;
A
#
# COMPACT_ATOMS: atom_id res chain seq x y z
N MET A 1 -0.44 46.14 48.04
CA MET A 1 1.02 46.27 47.93
C MET A 1 1.64 44.93 48.33
N LYS A 2 2.38 44.12 47.57
CA LYS A 2 3.08 44.15 46.26
C LYS A 2 2.91 42.73 45.66
N GLN A 3 2.33 42.58 44.47
CA GLN A 3 3.02 42.39 43.16
C GLN A 3 3.98 41.18 43.05
N ARG A 4 3.48 40.11 42.40
CA ARG A 4 4.17 39.22 41.46
C ARG A 4 3.10 38.88 40.42
N GLY A 5 3.17 39.18 39.13
CA GLY A 5 4.31 39.31 38.22
C GLY A 5 4.11 38.34 37.06
N THR A 6 2.97 38.45 36.36
CA THR A 6 2.62 37.64 35.17
C THR A 6 3.36 38.21 33.96
N LYS A 7 4.35 37.47 33.45
CA LYS A 7 4.96 37.73 32.15
C LYS A 7 4.03 37.20 31.05
N LYS A 8 3.45 38.13 30.26
CA LYS A 8 2.93 37.88 28.92
C LYS A 8 4.11 37.60 27.99
N LEU A 9 4.14 36.43 27.36
CA LEU A 9 4.86 36.25 26.10
C LEU A 9 3.90 36.56 24.96
N THR A 10 4.14 37.70 24.31
CA THR A 10 3.68 38.03 22.97
C THR A 10 4.65 37.40 21.98
N THR A 11 4.20 36.42 21.21
CA THR A 11 4.86 36.00 19.97
C THR A 11 3.98 36.46 18.81
N GLN A 12 4.56 37.35 18.00
CA GLN A 12 4.07 37.76 16.69
C GLN A 12 3.96 36.53 15.80
N ALA A 13 2.80 36.34 15.19
CA ALA A 13 2.61 35.41 14.09
C ALA A 13 2.87 36.20 12.80
N ASP A 14 4.05 35.98 12.21
CA ASP A 14 4.33 36.36 10.84
C ASP A 14 3.73 35.32 9.89
N SER A 15 3.04 35.88 8.91
CA SER A 15 2.45 35.28 7.73
C SER A 15 3.49 34.74 6.76
N SER A 16 3.34 33.50 6.30
CA SER A 16 3.55 33.07 4.91
C SER A 16 3.52 31.55 4.81
N ASP A 17 2.52 31.02 4.09
CA ASP A 17 2.61 29.91 3.13
C ASP A 17 1.29 29.11 3.10
N ASP A 18 0.31 29.73 2.45
CA ASP A 18 -0.83 29.04 1.84
C ASP A 18 -0.32 28.19 0.67
N ASN A 19 -0.41 26.88 0.81
CA ASN A 19 -0.35 25.92 -0.30
C ASN A 19 -1.32 24.77 -0.02
N THR A 20 -2.60 25.09 0.10
CA THR A 20 -3.68 24.12 -0.13
C THR A 20 -4.02 24.14 -1.60
N SER A 21 -3.48 23.16 -2.35
CA SER A 21 -3.77 22.95 -3.75
C SER A 21 -5.27 22.63 -3.96
N ASP A 22 -5.90 23.46 -4.80
CA ASP A 22 -7.20 23.27 -5.43
C ASP A 22 -7.42 21.83 -5.94
N PHE A 23 -8.35 21.11 -5.32
CA PHE A 23 -9.04 19.96 -5.91
C PHE A 23 -10.55 20.25 -5.90
N SER A 24 -10.96 21.30 -6.61
CA SER A 24 -12.37 21.55 -6.91
C SER A 24 -12.53 22.12 -8.31
N SER A 25 -12.35 21.27 -9.33
CA SER A 25 -12.89 21.56 -10.65
C SER A 25 -13.19 20.29 -11.44
N GLY A 26 -14.47 20.05 -11.72
CA GLY A 26 -14.89 19.35 -12.93
C GLY A 26 -15.62 18.02 -12.72
N LEU A 27 -16.94 18.07 -12.55
CA LEU A 27 -17.94 17.33 -13.34
C LEU A 27 -19.33 17.45 -12.67
N GLU A 28 -19.99 18.60 -12.85
CA GLU A 28 -21.45 18.67 -12.69
C GLU A 28 -22.10 18.05 -13.92
N LEU A 29 -22.33 16.74 -13.88
CA LEU A 29 -23.27 16.10 -14.79
C LEU A 29 -24.68 16.46 -14.30
N LYS A 30 -25.39 17.32 -15.05
CA LYS A 30 -26.83 17.53 -14.89
C LYS A 30 -27.56 16.32 -15.50
N PRO A 31 -28.21 15.44 -14.72
CA PRO A 31 -29.04 14.40 -15.30
C PRO A 31 -30.29 15.03 -15.92
N ALA A 32 -30.73 14.46 -17.06
CA ALA A 32 -31.99 14.83 -17.69
C ALA A 32 -33.18 14.48 -16.77
N PRO A 33 -34.24 15.30 -16.72
CA PRO A 33 -35.40 15.04 -15.88
C PRO A 33 -36.14 13.79 -16.38
N GLY A 34 -36.05 12.68 -15.63
CA GLY A 34 -36.81 11.45 -15.87
C GLY A 34 -35.98 10.18 -16.02
N GLU A 35 -34.65 10.25 -16.01
CA GLU A 35 -33.80 9.07 -16.05
C GLU A 35 -33.69 8.46 -14.64
N GLN A 36 -34.26 7.27 -14.44
CA GLN A 36 -33.96 6.46 -13.26
C GLN A 36 -32.47 6.14 -13.30
N ILE A 37 -31.69 6.73 -12.41
CA ILE A 37 -30.29 6.37 -12.21
C ILE A 37 -30.29 4.95 -11.64
N LYS A 38 -30.28 3.93 -12.52
CA LYS A 38 -29.86 2.59 -12.10
C LYS A 38 -28.45 2.77 -11.55
N TYR A 39 -28.30 2.56 -10.26
CA TYR A 39 -26.99 2.58 -9.63
C TYR A 39 -26.20 1.38 -10.16
N THR A 40 -25.42 1.62 -11.21
CA THR A 40 -24.29 0.77 -11.58
C THR A 40 -23.16 1.19 -10.65
N PRO A 41 -22.69 0.33 -9.73
CA PRO A 41 -21.54 0.67 -8.90
C PRO A 41 -20.37 0.94 -9.85
N THR A 42 -19.94 2.19 -9.95
CA THR A 42 -18.68 2.54 -10.61
C THR A 42 -17.58 2.15 -9.64
N TYR A 43 -17.08 0.92 -9.76
CA TYR A 43 -15.91 0.50 -9.00
C TYR A 43 -14.72 1.31 -9.50
N ASP A 44 -14.01 1.95 -8.57
CA ASP A 44 -12.71 2.51 -8.86
C ASP A 44 -11.70 1.36 -8.93
N LEU A 45 -11.59 0.74 -10.10
CA LEU A 45 -10.65 -0.36 -10.34
C LEU A 45 -9.19 0.07 -10.11
N GLY A 46 -8.89 1.38 -10.07
CA GLY A 46 -7.55 1.89 -9.76
C GLY A 46 -7.14 1.69 -8.29
N LYS A 47 -8.11 1.46 -7.38
CA LYS A 47 -7.84 1.19 -5.96
C LYS A 47 -7.64 -0.28 -5.63
N VAL A 48 -7.98 -1.19 -6.54
CA VAL A 48 -7.86 -2.63 -6.34
C VAL A 48 -6.61 -3.11 -7.08
N PRO A 49 -5.67 -3.80 -6.42
CA PRO A 49 -4.47 -4.30 -7.08
C PRO A 49 -4.82 -5.36 -8.14
N ASP A 50 -3.83 -5.71 -8.98
CA ASP A 50 -3.99 -6.80 -9.94
C ASP A 50 -4.04 -8.16 -9.23
N CYS A 51 -5.25 -8.57 -8.83
CA CYS A 51 -5.54 -9.76 -8.05
C CYS A 51 -6.83 -10.44 -8.52
N ALA A 52 -7.20 -11.56 -7.90
CA ALA A 52 -8.41 -12.31 -8.23
C ALA A 52 -9.68 -11.47 -8.05
N GLU A 53 -9.76 -10.68 -6.97
CA GLU A 53 -10.86 -9.75 -6.72
C GLU A 53 -10.95 -8.68 -7.82
N GLY A 54 -9.82 -8.06 -8.17
CA GLY A 54 -9.73 -7.06 -9.24
C GLY A 54 -10.21 -7.62 -10.58
N CYS A 55 -9.81 -8.85 -10.91
CA CYS A 55 -10.25 -9.52 -12.14
C CYS A 55 -11.76 -9.81 -12.16
N VAL A 56 -12.35 -10.29 -11.06
CA VAL A 56 -13.81 -10.53 -11.01
C VAL A 56 -14.61 -9.24 -11.16
N ARG A 57 -14.15 -8.14 -10.55
CA ARG A 57 -14.77 -6.81 -10.68
C ARG A 57 -14.64 -6.29 -12.12
N GLN A 58 -13.45 -6.39 -12.71
CA GLN A 58 -13.22 -5.99 -14.10
C GLN A 58 -14.08 -6.81 -15.07
N LEU A 59 -14.20 -8.13 -14.85
CA LEU A 59 -15.01 -9.01 -15.67
C LEU A 59 -16.51 -8.68 -15.57
N ALA A 60 -17.00 -8.33 -14.36
CA ALA A 60 -18.38 -7.89 -14.18
C ALA A 60 -18.71 -6.64 -15.02
N LEU A 61 -17.80 -5.66 -15.03
CA LEU A 61 -17.94 -4.43 -15.81
C LEU A 61 -17.93 -4.72 -17.31
N LEU A 62 -16.99 -5.54 -17.79
CA LEU A 62 -16.89 -5.91 -19.20
C LEU A 62 -18.15 -6.65 -19.69
N LEU A 63 -18.66 -7.60 -18.90
CA LEU A 63 -19.88 -8.36 -19.22
C LEU A 63 -21.12 -7.46 -19.24
N GLU A 64 -21.22 -6.51 -18.31
CA GLU A 64 -22.33 -5.55 -18.27
C GLU A 64 -22.31 -4.59 -19.47
N ASN A 65 -21.14 -4.06 -19.82
CA ASN A 65 -20.96 -3.23 -21.00
C ASN A 65 -21.32 -4.01 -22.28
N LYS A 66 -20.93 -5.29 -22.36
CA LYS A 66 -21.25 -6.15 -23.50
C LYS A 66 -22.77 -6.34 -23.65
N LEU A 67 -23.47 -6.60 -22.55
CA LEU A 67 -24.94 -6.77 -22.55
C LEU A 67 -25.70 -5.48 -22.88
N SER A 68 -25.20 -4.32 -22.45
CA SER A 68 -25.78 -3.03 -22.82
C SER A 68 -25.60 -2.73 -24.31
N SER A 69 -24.39 -2.97 -24.84
CA SER A 69 -24.08 -2.70 -26.25
C SER A 69 -24.84 -3.58 -27.25
N THR A 70 -25.30 -4.77 -26.84
CA THR A 70 -26.06 -5.69 -27.72
C THR A 70 -27.50 -5.25 -27.96
N MET A 71 -28.01 -4.30 -27.17
CA MET A 71 -29.34 -3.70 -27.38
C MET A 71 -29.32 -2.58 -28.43
N ASP A 72 -28.16 -2.01 -28.72
CA ASP A 72 -27.96 -1.00 -29.75
C ASP A 72 -27.41 -1.64 -31.04
N MET A 73 -27.90 -1.22 -32.20
CA MET A 73 -27.77 -1.88 -33.50
C MET A 73 -26.37 -2.46 -33.83
N PRO A 74 -26.28 -3.68 -34.39
CA PRO A 74 -25.03 -4.38 -34.65
C PRO A 74 -24.32 -3.78 -35.86
N SER A 75 -23.43 -2.81 -35.65
CA SER A 75 -22.55 -2.31 -36.70
C SER A 75 -21.23 -1.81 -36.15
N SER A 76 -20.21 -2.68 -36.10
CA SER A 76 -18.77 -2.40 -36.27
C SER A 76 -17.89 -3.45 -35.56
N SER A 77 -16.64 -3.56 -36.03
CA SER A 77 -15.52 -4.39 -35.55
C SER A 77 -15.14 -4.27 -34.07
N SER A 78 -15.82 -3.43 -33.29
CA SER A 78 -15.56 -3.22 -31.85
C SER A 78 -15.94 -4.41 -30.98
N GLY A 79 -16.88 -5.24 -31.44
CA GLY A 79 -17.38 -6.39 -30.69
C GLY A 79 -16.33 -7.48 -30.42
N ASP A 80 -15.41 -7.72 -31.35
CA ASP A 80 -14.39 -8.77 -31.21
C ASP A 80 -13.28 -8.36 -30.23
N VAL A 81 -12.94 -7.07 -30.15
CA VAL A 81 -11.94 -6.57 -29.19
C VAL A 81 -12.40 -6.75 -27.74
N GLN A 82 -13.68 -6.49 -27.44
CA GLN A 82 -14.23 -6.71 -26.11
C GLN A 82 -14.28 -8.20 -25.74
N ASP A 83 -14.59 -9.08 -26.70
CA ASP A 83 -14.60 -10.53 -26.46
C ASP A 83 -13.21 -11.03 -26.06
N GLU A 84 -12.17 -10.55 -26.75
CA GLU A 84 -10.78 -10.90 -26.42
C GLU A 84 -10.35 -10.33 -25.06
N GLN A 85 -10.79 -9.12 -24.68
CA GLN A 85 -10.56 -8.59 -23.34
C GLN A 85 -11.24 -9.43 -22.25
N ILE A 86 -12.49 -9.87 -22.47
CA ILE A 86 -13.23 -10.75 -21.55
C ILE A 86 -12.47 -12.07 -21.35
N LYS A 87 -11.99 -12.70 -22.43
CA LYS A 87 -11.20 -13.93 -22.38
C LYS A 87 -9.86 -13.74 -21.64
N LEU A 88 -9.18 -12.62 -21.90
CA LEU A 88 -7.93 -12.29 -21.23
C LEU A 88 -8.11 -12.13 -19.72
N VAL A 89 -9.14 -11.39 -19.30
CA VAL A 89 -9.44 -11.19 -17.87
C VAL A 89 -9.89 -12.48 -17.20
N SER A 90 -10.69 -13.33 -17.86
CA SER A 90 -11.04 -14.67 -17.33
C SER A 90 -9.80 -15.55 -17.12
N SER A 91 -8.86 -15.49 -18.07
CA SER A 91 -7.61 -16.25 -17.99
C SER A 91 -6.72 -15.75 -16.84
N ARG A 92 -6.61 -14.42 -16.67
CA ARG A 92 -5.90 -13.80 -15.54
C ARG A 92 -6.54 -14.14 -14.20
N LEU A 93 -7.87 -14.15 -14.12
CA LEU A 93 -8.60 -14.56 -12.92
C LEU A 93 -8.16 -15.97 -12.46
N ARG A 94 -8.05 -16.94 -13.38
CA ARG A 94 -7.58 -18.29 -13.04
C ARG A 94 -6.18 -18.28 -12.43
N VAL A 95 -5.24 -17.58 -13.07
CA VAL A 95 -3.85 -17.48 -12.60
C VAL A 95 -3.80 -16.87 -11.19
N HIS A 96 -4.56 -15.81 -10.95
CA HIS A 96 -4.62 -15.17 -9.64
C HIS A 96 -5.28 -16.04 -8.57
N LEU A 97 -6.35 -16.76 -8.91
CA LEU A 97 -6.99 -17.70 -7.99
C LEU A 97 -6.05 -18.82 -7.54
N GLU A 98 -5.19 -19.30 -8.43
CA GLU A 98 -4.16 -20.30 -8.11
C GLU A 98 -3.04 -19.70 -7.28
N ARG A 99 -2.50 -18.54 -7.70
CA ARG A 99 -1.42 -17.81 -7.01
C ARG A 99 -1.79 -17.39 -5.59
N GLU A 100 -3.03 -16.94 -5.39
CA GLU A 100 -3.56 -16.48 -4.10
C GLU A 100 -4.15 -17.64 -3.26
N GLU A 101 -4.06 -18.88 -3.74
CA GLU A 101 -4.61 -20.09 -3.11
C GLU A 101 -6.12 -20.03 -2.81
N LEU A 102 -6.88 -19.32 -3.65
CA LEU A 102 -8.32 -19.11 -3.50
C LEU A 102 -9.17 -20.15 -4.26
N MET A 103 -8.55 -21.09 -4.96
CA MET A 103 -9.26 -22.15 -5.70
C MET A 103 -9.95 -23.15 -4.77
N SER A 104 -11.28 -23.03 -4.64
CA SER A 104 -12.16 -24.04 -4.05
C SER A 104 -12.82 -24.89 -5.13
N LYS A 105 -13.42 -26.02 -4.74
CA LYS A 105 -14.17 -26.91 -5.65
C LYS A 105 -15.34 -26.17 -6.31
N GLU A 106 -16.01 -25.31 -5.55
CA GLU A 106 -17.14 -24.50 -6.01
C GLU A 106 -16.68 -23.42 -6.99
N ILE A 107 -15.59 -22.71 -6.68
CA ILE A 107 -14.99 -21.70 -7.59
C ILE A 107 -14.52 -22.36 -8.88
N GLY A 108 -13.81 -23.50 -8.79
CA GLY A 108 -13.32 -24.21 -9.97
C GLY A 108 -14.44 -24.61 -10.93
N LYS A 109 -15.55 -25.15 -10.41
CA LYS A 109 -16.75 -25.44 -11.21
C LYS A 109 -17.30 -24.18 -11.88
N SER A 110 -17.57 -23.12 -11.11
CA SER A 110 -18.11 -21.89 -11.68
C SER A 110 -17.19 -21.23 -12.70
N LEU A 111 -15.87 -21.37 -12.55
CA LEU A 111 -14.88 -20.89 -13.51
C LEU A 111 -14.92 -21.68 -14.83
N GLU A 112 -15.01 -23.01 -14.79
CA GLU A 112 -15.20 -23.86 -15.98
C GLU A 112 -16.49 -23.52 -16.74
N MET A 113 -17.58 -23.31 -15.99
CA MET A 113 -18.85 -22.87 -16.55
C MET A 113 -18.74 -21.47 -17.16
N LEU A 114 -18.10 -20.53 -16.47
CA LEU A 114 -17.85 -19.17 -16.96
C LEU A 114 -17.09 -19.19 -18.30
N ASP A 115 -15.97 -19.93 -18.37
CA ASP A 115 -15.16 -20.06 -19.59
C ASP A 115 -15.99 -20.64 -20.74
N THR A 116 -16.78 -21.68 -20.47
CA THR A 116 -17.70 -22.27 -21.46
C THR A 116 -18.73 -21.25 -21.97
N LYS A 117 -19.30 -20.41 -21.09
CA LYS A 117 -20.28 -19.39 -21.49
C LYS A 117 -19.67 -18.24 -22.27
N ILE A 118 -18.44 -17.84 -21.94
CA ILE A 118 -17.68 -16.86 -22.72
C ILE A 118 -17.41 -17.41 -24.13
N LEU A 119 -16.95 -18.67 -24.24
CA LEU A 119 -16.70 -19.32 -25.54
C LEU A 119 -17.95 -19.43 -26.42
N CYS A 120 -19.11 -19.73 -25.82
CA CYS A 120 -20.39 -19.79 -26.52
C CYS A 120 -21.06 -18.41 -26.73
N ARG A 121 -20.42 -17.30 -26.34
CA ARG A 121 -20.98 -15.93 -26.39
C ARG A 121 -22.31 -15.76 -25.62
N ASP A 122 -22.54 -16.56 -24.58
CA ASP A 122 -23.71 -16.47 -23.68
C ASP A 122 -23.37 -15.57 -22.48
N PHE A 123 -23.25 -14.26 -22.75
CA PHE A 123 -22.77 -13.29 -21.76
C PHE A 123 -23.72 -13.08 -20.56
N THR A 124 -25.01 -13.36 -20.73
CA THR A 124 -25.98 -13.32 -19.62
C THR A 124 -25.64 -14.39 -18.60
N ARG A 125 -25.45 -15.64 -19.03
CA ARG A 125 -25.05 -16.72 -18.11
C ARG A 125 -23.63 -16.58 -17.61
N ALA A 126 -22.72 -16.02 -18.42
CA ALA A 126 -21.38 -15.66 -17.95
C ALA A 126 -21.44 -14.64 -16.81
N LYS A 127 -22.31 -13.62 -16.89
CA LYS A 127 -22.54 -12.66 -15.80
C LYS A 127 -23.03 -13.35 -14.53
N ASP A 128 -23.96 -14.31 -14.66
CA ASP A 128 -24.47 -15.08 -13.52
C ASP A 128 -23.39 -15.95 -12.86
N GLU A 129 -22.54 -16.63 -13.64
CA GLU A 129 -21.42 -17.42 -13.09
C GLU A 129 -20.35 -16.52 -12.45
N ASN A 130 -19.99 -15.40 -13.09
CA ASN A 130 -19.08 -14.42 -12.48
C ASN A 130 -19.63 -13.86 -11.16
N ALA A 131 -20.94 -13.63 -11.07
CA ALA A 131 -21.58 -13.19 -9.82
C ALA A 131 -21.51 -14.26 -8.72
N LYS A 132 -21.56 -15.56 -9.06
CA LYS A 132 -21.33 -16.64 -8.08
C LYS A 132 -19.89 -16.65 -7.58
N ILE A 133 -18.92 -16.55 -8.50
CA ILE A 133 -17.49 -16.45 -8.13
C ILE A 133 -17.27 -15.24 -7.23
N LYS A 134 -17.85 -14.07 -7.58
CA LYS A 134 -17.77 -12.84 -6.77
C LYS A 134 -18.25 -13.07 -5.35
N ARG A 135 -19.44 -13.66 -5.15
CA ARG A 135 -19.98 -13.93 -3.80
C ARG A 135 -19.10 -14.89 -2.99
N LEU A 136 -18.48 -15.86 -3.66
CA LEU A 136 -17.57 -16.81 -3.02
C LEU A 136 -16.23 -16.16 -2.67
N LEU A 137 -15.73 -15.23 -3.48
CA LEU A 137 -14.45 -14.53 -3.24
C LEU A 137 -14.59 -13.40 -2.24
N ILE A 138 -15.65 -12.61 -2.35
CA ILE A 138 -15.91 -11.37 -1.62
C ILE A 138 -17.24 -11.55 -0.86
N PRO A 139 -17.23 -12.19 0.34
CA PRO A 139 -18.45 -12.37 1.13
C PRO A 139 -19.05 -11.03 1.59
N PHE A 140 -18.21 -10.00 1.72
CA PHE A 140 -18.61 -8.66 2.08
C PHE A 140 -17.85 -7.63 1.23
N ASP A 141 -18.54 -6.93 0.33
CA ASP A 141 -17.94 -5.95 -0.58
C ASP A 141 -17.64 -4.62 0.14
N ILE A 142 -16.46 -4.53 0.76
CA ILE A 142 -16.01 -3.35 1.51
C ILE A 142 -16.07 -2.08 0.67
N GLU A 143 -15.65 -2.12 -0.58
CA GLU A 143 -15.64 -0.92 -1.44
C GLU A 143 -17.05 -0.46 -1.79
N GLN A 144 -17.97 -1.39 -2.06
CA GLN A 144 -19.39 -1.03 -2.22
C GLN A 144 -19.95 -0.42 -0.94
N MET A 145 -19.66 -1.03 0.22
CA MET A 145 -20.11 -0.52 1.52
C MET A 145 -19.54 0.87 1.81
N ARG A 146 -18.24 1.10 1.56
CA ARG A 146 -17.55 2.39 1.73
C ARG A 146 -18.22 3.49 0.90
N ILE A 147 -18.49 3.26 -0.38
CA ILE A 147 -19.14 4.24 -1.25
C ILE A 147 -20.53 4.62 -0.72
N LEU A 148 -21.31 3.63 -0.25
CA LEU A 148 -22.65 3.88 0.30
C LEU A 148 -22.58 4.61 1.65
N TYR A 149 -21.60 4.27 2.47
CA TYR A 149 -21.36 4.91 3.75
C TYR A 149 -20.90 6.37 3.58
N GLU A 150 -19.96 6.65 2.68
CA GLU A 150 -19.50 8.01 2.35
C GLU A 150 -20.64 8.89 1.84
N LYS A 151 -21.54 8.36 1.00
CA LYS A 151 -22.75 9.08 0.58
C LYS A 151 -23.67 9.40 1.76
N SER A 152 -23.77 8.49 2.72
CA SER A 152 -24.55 8.71 3.93
C SER A 152 -23.92 9.79 4.82
N LEU A 153 -22.58 9.85 4.92
CA LEU A 153 -21.86 10.92 5.62
C LEU A 153 -22.04 12.29 4.95
N GLN A 154 -21.98 12.34 3.61
CA GLN A 154 -22.26 13.57 2.86
C GLN A 154 -23.67 14.09 3.13
N ALA A 155 -24.66 13.20 3.20
CA ALA A 155 -26.01 13.57 3.61
C ALA A 155 -26.07 14.00 5.09
N GLY A 156 -25.33 13.32 5.97
CA GLY A 156 -25.20 13.65 7.39
C GLY A 156 -24.64 15.05 7.65
N ALA A 157 -23.75 15.56 6.78
CA ALA A 157 -23.23 16.92 6.89
C ALA A 157 -24.33 18.00 6.84
N LEU A 158 -25.45 17.74 6.15
CA LEU A 158 -26.62 18.64 6.12
C LEU A 158 -27.47 18.59 7.39
N LEU A 159 -27.27 17.58 8.23
CA LEU A 159 -28.02 17.34 9.47
C LEU A 159 -27.27 17.86 10.70
N LYS A 160 -25.97 18.16 10.56
CA LYS A 160 -25.10 18.62 11.66
C LYS A 160 -25.66 19.89 12.31
N GLY A 161 -25.95 19.79 13.62
CA GLY A 161 -26.49 20.90 14.41
C GLY A 161 -27.94 21.28 14.12
N GLU A 162 -28.66 20.52 13.29
CA GLU A 162 -30.05 20.80 12.92
C GLU A 162 -31.05 20.05 13.83
N GLU A 163 -32.29 20.53 13.87
CA GLU A 163 -33.41 19.80 14.46
C GLU A 163 -34.09 18.92 13.41
N VAL A 164 -34.06 17.62 13.64
CA VAL A 164 -34.39 16.62 12.63
C VAL A 164 -35.67 15.85 12.99
N ILE A 165 -36.52 15.61 12.01
CA ILE A 165 -37.58 14.59 12.07
C ILE A 165 -37.12 13.41 11.24
N LEU A 166 -36.78 12.30 11.91
CA LEU A 166 -36.34 11.06 11.28
C LEU A 166 -37.53 10.17 10.95
N PHE A 167 -37.71 9.87 9.66
CA PHE A 167 -38.78 9.01 9.18
C PHE A 167 -38.33 7.55 9.19
N LEU A 168 -39.03 6.72 9.95
CA LEU A 168 -38.73 5.31 10.12
C LEU A 168 -39.93 4.47 9.70
N GLY A 169 -39.67 3.28 9.16
CA GLY A 169 -40.71 2.37 8.70
C GLY A 169 -40.24 1.47 7.56
N GLU A 170 -41.02 0.42 7.29
CA GLU A 170 -40.73 -0.53 6.20
C GLU A 170 -40.73 0.14 4.82
N THR A 171 -40.15 -0.56 3.84
CA THR A 171 -40.27 -0.16 2.43
C THR A 171 -41.74 -0.15 2.03
N GLY A 172 -42.21 0.92 1.39
CA GLY A 172 -43.62 1.11 1.06
C GLY A 172 -44.52 1.62 2.20
N ALA A 173 -43.97 1.93 3.38
CA ALA A 173 -44.71 2.57 4.48
C ALA A 173 -45.15 4.02 4.17
N GLY A 174 -44.62 4.64 3.10
CA GLY A 174 -44.98 5.99 2.66
C GLY A 174 -44.08 7.11 3.21
N LYS A 175 -42.84 6.80 3.63
CA LYS A 175 -41.85 7.78 4.13
C LYS A 175 -41.61 8.94 3.15
N SER A 176 -41.07 8.62 1.98
CA SER A 176 -40.76 9.59 0.92
C SER A 176 -41.99 10.39 0.49
N SER A 177 -43.15 9.73 0.34
CA SER A 177 -44.42 10.41 0.03
C SER A 177 -44.86 11.37 1.14
N THR A 178 -44.70 10.99 2.39
CA THR A 178 -45.04 11.84 3.55
C THR A 178 -44.11 13.03 3.64
N ILE A 179 -42.82 12.86 3.36
CA ILE A 179 -41.84 13.96 3.31
C ILE A 179 -42.21 14.96 2.21
N HIS A 180 -42.51 14.49 1.00
CA HIS A 180 -43.00 15.34 -0.07
C HIS A 180 -44.26 16.11 0.34
N TYR A 181 -45.22 15.42 0.96
CA TYR A 181 -46.48 16.01 1.41
C TYR A 181 -46.24 17.09 2.46
N LEU A 182 -45.45 16.79 3.51
CA LEU A 182 -45.11 17.72 4.58
C LEU A 182 -44.25 18.88 4.10
N ALA A 183 -43.40 18.70 3.10
CA ALA A 183 -42.63 19.77 2.48
C ALA A 183 -43.45 20.61 1.49
N GLY A 184 -44.71 20.24 1.21
CA GLY A 184 -45.65 21.05 0.44
C GLY A 184 -45.77 20.68 -1.04
N SER A 185 -45.31 19.49 -1.43
CA SER A 185 -45.52 18.97 -2.78
C SER A 185 -47.01 18.71 -3.04
N LYS A 186 -47.47 18.96 -4.27
CA LYS A 186 -48.83 18.58 -4.71
C LYS A 186 -48.81 17.18 -5.30
N PHE A 187 -49.82 16.37 -5.01
CA PHE A 187 -49.93 14.99 -5.49
C PHE A 187 -51.09 14.81 -6.46
N GLU A 188 -50.92 13.91 -7.42
CA GLU A 188 -52.00 13.40 -8.28
C GLU A 188 -51.90 11.87 -8.39
N LEU A 189 -53.02 11.25 -8.76
CA LEU A 189 -53.08 9.83 -9.05
C LEU A 189 -52.47 9.59 -10.44
N ARG A 190 -51.41 8.77 -10.51
CA ARG A 190 -50.74 8.39 -11.75
C ARG A 190 -50.79 6.89 -11.96
N GLU A 191 -50.69 6.49 -13.23
CA GLU A 191 -50.63 5.10 -13.64
C GLU A 191 -49.19 4.75 -14.05
N GLN A 192 -48.66 3.62 -13.57
CA GLN A 192 -47.40 3.05 -14.04
C GLN A 192 -47.60 1.61 -14.51
N ILE A 193 -46.99 1.28 -15.65
CA ILE A 193 -47.02 -0.07 -16.21
C ILE A 193 -45.83 -0.85 -15.64
N LEU A 194 -46.12 -1.87 -14.85
CA LEU A 194 -45.14 -2.78 -14.24
C LEU A 194 -45.45 -4.21 -14.68
N LYS A 195 -44.50 -4.86 -15.39
CA LYS A 195 -44.60 -6.27 -15.82
C LYS A 195 -45.97 -6.64 -16.44
N LYS A 196 -46.50 -5.78 -17.34
CA LYS A 196 -47.82 -5.91 -18.00
C LYS A 196 -49.06 -5.63 -17.14
N SER A 197 -48.89 -5.18 -15.89
CA SER A 197 -49.98 -4.72 -15.02
C SER A 197 -49.95 -3.20 -14.85
N LYS A 198 -51.13 -2.58 -14.71
CA LYS A 198 -51.29 -1.14 -14.45
C LYS A 198 -51.44 -0.94 -12.94
N ILE A 199 -50.56 -0.15 -12.34
CA ILE A 199 -50.62 0.20 -10.92
C ILE A 199 -50.93 1.69 -10.80
N LEU A 200 -52.00 2.01 -10.08
CA LEU A 200 -52.33 3.38 -9.73
C LEU A 200 -51.63 3.76 -8.42
N TYR A 201 -50.98 4.92 -8.39
CA TYR A 201 -50.30 5.40 -7.18
C TYR A 201 -50.29 6.93 -7.13
N MET A 202 -50.17 7.47 -5.92
CA MET A 202 -50.05 8.92 -5.72
C MET A 202 -48.61 9.36 -5.96
N SER A 203 -48.40 10.30 -6.87
CA SER A 203 -47.08 10.82 -7.24
C SER A 203 -47.03 12.34 -7.10
N PRO A 204 -45.90 12.92 -6.62
CA PRO A 204 -45.75 14.37 -6.57
C PRO A 204 -45.68 14.93 -8.00
N VAL A 205 -46.54 15.90 -8.30
CA VAL A 205 -46.63 16.56 -9.62
C VAL A 205 -46.07 17.97 -9.65
N LYS A 206 -46.05 18.64 -8.49
CA LYS A 206 -45.47 19.98 -8.32
C LYS A 206 -44.69 20.03 -7.02
N LEU A 207 -43.40 20.33 -7.13
CA LEU A 207 -42.54 20.59 -5.99
C LEU A 207 -42.71 22.05 -5.51
N PRO A 208 -42.58 22.33 -4.21
CA PRO A 208 -42.52 23.69 -3.69
C PRO A 208 -41.30 24.44 -4.29
N GLU A 209 -41.49 25.72 -4.60
CA GLU A 209 -40.42 26.56 -5.14
C GLU A 209 -39.27 26.70 -4.14
N GLY A 210 -38.03 26.61 -4.62
CA GLY A 210 -36.83 26.77 -3.79
C GLY A 210 -36.35 25.53 -3.02
N ASN A 211 -37.13 24.44 -2.93
CA ASN A 211 -36.68 23.21 -2.26
C ASN A 211 -36.14 22.17 -3.25
N MET A 212 -34.89 22.34 -3.67
CA MET A 212 -34.25 21.42 -4.62
C MET A 212 -33.95 20.03 -4.03
N HIS A 213 -33.85 19.90 -2.71
CA HIS A 213 -33.54 18.63 -2.03
C HIS A 213 -34.62 17.57 -2.24
N LEU A 214 -35.87 17.98 -2.46
CA LEU A 214 -36.96 17.07 -2.79
C LEU A 214 -36.77 16.31 -4.12
N ARG A 215 -35.87 16.76 -5.00
CA ARG A 215 -35.52 16.01 -6.22
C ARG A 215 -34.75 14.73 -5.92
N ASN A 216 -34.11 14.66 -4.75
CA ASN A 216 -33.36 13.49 -4.30
C ASN A 216 -34.24 12.52 -3.50
N VAL A 217 -35.51 12.86 -3.26
CA VAL A 217 -36.50 11.98 -2.64
C VAL A 217 -37.35 11.39 -3.75
N THR A 218 -37.27 10.07 -3.94
CA THR A 218 -37.99 9.38 -5.01
C THR A 218 -39.24 8.70 -4.47
N VAL A 219 -40.39 8.92 -5.11
CA VAL A 219 -41.63 8.20 -4.82
C VAL A 219 -41.90 7.19 -5.92
N SER A 220 -41.94 5.91 -5.55
CA SER A 220 -42.20 4.80 -6.47
C SER A 220 -43.31 3.89 -5.93
N PRO A 221 -44.14 3.29 -6.81
CA PRO A 221 -45.09 2.24 -6.43
C PRO A 221 -44.43 0.86 -6.27
N THR A 222 -43.14 0.72 -6.59
CA THR A 222 -42.43 -0.56 -6.45
C THR A 222 -42.08 -0.84 -4.98
N ALA A 223 -42.10 -2.12 -4.61
CA ALA A 223 -41.67 -2.56 -3.28
C ALA A 223 -40.14 -2.58 -3.10
N ALA A 224 -39.37 -2.13 -4.11
CA ALA A 224 -37.93 -1.99 -4.01
C ALA A 224 -37.60 -0.65 -3.35
N SER A 225 -36.69 -0.64 -2.39
CA SER A 225 -36.23 0.62 -1.78
C SER A 225 -35.41 1.40 -2.81
N GLU A 226 -35.95 2.53 -3.24
CA GLU A 226 -35.20 3.49 -4.07
C GLU A 226 -34.24 4.32 -3.19
N THR A 227 -34.55 4.49 -1.91
CA THR A 227 -33.74 5.23 -0.94
C THR A 227 -32.61 4.33 -0.41
N ARG A 228 -31.40 4.52 -0.95
CA ARG A 228 -30.19 3.74 -0.63
C ARG A 228 -29.25 4.41 0.37
N TYR A 229 -29.54 5.64 0.76
CA TYR A 229 -28.81 6.43 1.76
C TYR A 229 -29.76 7.50 2.27
N ILE A 230 -29.38 8.17 3.35
CA ILE A 230 -30.23 9.17 3.98
C ILE A 230 -30.36 10.41 3.10
N THR A 231 -31.57 10.97 3.03
CA THR A 231 -31.81 12.23 2.32
C THR A 231 -32.39 13.27 3.27
N ALA A 232 -31.67 14.37 3.45
CA ALA A 232 -32.07 15.52 4.24
C ALA A 232 -32.89 16.50 3.39
N VAL A 233 -34.10 16.86 3.85
CA VAL A 233 -34.97 17.85 3.22
C VAL A 233 -35.24 18.98 4.21
N PRO A 234 -34.51 20.11 4.11
CA PRO A 234 -34.79 21.26 4.94
C PRO A 234 -36.15 21.86 4.58
N ILE A 235 -36.92 22.24 5.59
CA ILE A 235 -38.18 22.96 5.46
C ILE A 235 -38.16 24.19 6.37
N ASP A 236 -38.66 25.30 5.84
CA ASP A 236 -38.90 26.53 6.58
C ASP A 236 -40.37 26.54 6.96
N CYS A 237 -40.65 26.29 8.23
CA CYS A 237 -42.01 26.15 8.74
C CYS A 237 -42.84 27.42 8.47
N GLY A 238 -42.22 28.61 8.57
CA GLY A 238 -42.93 29.88 8.36
C GLY A 238 -43.39 30.08 6.91
N LYS A 239 -42.76 29.39 5.96
CA LYS A 239 -43.16 29.40 4.54
C LYS A 239 -44.22 28.36 4.18
N MET A 240 -44.67 27.54 5.13
CA MET A 240 -45.66 26.47 4.90
C MET A 240 -47.11 26.96 4.96
N GLY A 241 -47.33 28.26 5.17
CA GLY A 241 -48.63 28.92 5.16
C GLY A 241 -49.40 28.82 6.48
N ASP A 242 -48.73 28.44 7.57
CA ASP A 242 -49.27 28.53 8.93
C ASP A 242 -48.54 29.64 9.69
N PRO A 243 -49.23 30.71 10.14
CA PRO A 243 -48.59 31.83 10.82
C PRO A 243 -48.06 31.47 12.22
N PHE A 244 -48.45 30.33 12.79
CA PHE A 244 -48.00 29.89 14.12
C PHE A 244 -46.85 28.88 14.05
N LEU A 245 -46.51 28.41 12.85
CA LEU A 245 -45.47 27.41 12.65
C LEU A 245 -44.15 28.09 12.24
N GLU A 246 -43.34 28.51 13.21
CA GLU A 246 -42.05 29.16 12.92
C GLU A 246 -40.85 28.20 12.97
N GLY A 247 -39.70 28.63 12.46
CA GLY A 247 -38.43 27.91 12.60
C GLY A 247 -38.08 26.97 11.46
N ARG A 248 -36.88 26.42 11.54
CA ARG A 248 -36.32 25.50 10.54
C ARG A 248 -36.35 24.08 11.09
N LEU A 249 -36.78 23.14 10.26
CA LEU A 249 -36.72 21.70 10.54
C LEU A 249 -36.11 20.99 9.35
N VAL A 250 -35.48 19.84 9.59
CA VAL A 250 -35.02 18.97 8.51
C VAL A 250 -35.80 17.66 8.57
N LEU A 251 -36.51 17.35 7.48
CA LEU A 251 -37.17 16.06 7.31
C LEU A 251 -36.13 15.08 6.74
N CYS A 252 -35.95 13.94 7.39
CA CYS A 252 -34.92 12.99 7.05
C CYS A 252 -35.56 11.70 6.52
N ASP A 253 -35.41 11.43 5.22
CA ASP A 253 -35.81 10.16 4.62
C ASP A 253 -34.71 9.14 4.88
N ALA A 254 -35.03 8.09 5.63
CA ALA A 254 -34.11 6.97 5.85
C ALA A 254 -34.45 5.81 4.91
N PRO A 255 -33.45 5.00 4.53
CA PRO A 255 -33.68 3.71 3.86
C PRO A 255 -34.71 2.85 4.61
N GLY A 256 -35.48 2.05 3.86
CA GLY A 256 -36.43 1.13 4.49
C GLY A 256 -35.75 0.14 5.43
N PHE A 257 -36.36 -0.12 6.59
CA PHE A 257 -35.86 -1.16 7.47
C PHE A 257 -35.90 -2.53 6.80
N GLY A 258 -34.79 -3.27 6.88
CA GLY A 258 -34.72 -4.60 6.27
C GLY A 258 -34.64 -4.57 4.75
N ASP A 259 -34.07 -3.51 4.17
CA ASP A 259 -33.78 -3.46 2.74
C ASP A 259 -33.00 -4.72 2.32
N THR A 260 -33.51 -5.44 1.32
CA THR A 260 -32.96 -6.73 0.88
C THR A 260 -31.88 -6.55 -0.20
N ALA A 261 -31.35 -5.34 -0.34
CA ALA A 261 -30.41 -4.97 -1.39
C ALA A 261 -28.97 -5.50 -1.17
N GLY A 262 -28.73 -6.21 -0.07
CA GLY A 262 -27.44 -6.82 0.29
C GLY A 262 -26.99 -6.46 1.70
N VAL A 263 -26.07 -7.24 2.25
CA VAL A 263 -25.52 -7.01 3.60
C VAL A 263 -24.70 -5.71 3.66
N GLU A 264 -24.05 -5.33 2.57
CA GLU A 264 -23.27 -4.10 2.44
C GLU A 264 -24.16 -2.86 2.53
N VAL A 265 -25.33 -2.91 1.87
CA VAL A 265 -26.31 -1.82 1.89
C VAL A 265 -26.89 -1.66 3.29
N ASP A 266 -27.22 -2.77 3.96
CA ASP A 266 -27.74 -2.76 5.33
C ASP A 266 -26.73 -2.17 6.32
N VAL A 267 -25.47 -2.57 6.23
CA VAL A 267 -24.38 -2.07 7.08
C VAL A 267 -24.10 -0.59 6.81
N ALA A 268 -23.95 -0.19 5.53
CA ALA A 268 -23.72 1.21 5.17
C ALA A 268 -24.85 2.12 5.65
N ASN A 269 -26.10 1.69 5.48
CA ASN A 269 -27.28 2.45 5.89
C ASN A 269 -27.38 2.57 7.40
N GLY A 270 -27.14 1.47 8.13
CA GLY A 270 -27.20 1.46 9.58
C GLY A 270 -26.15 2.36 10.21
N LEU A 271 -24.89 2.22 9.79
CA LEU A 271 -23.79 3.05 10.27
C LEU A 271 -23.95 4.51 9.84
N GLY A 272 -24.26 4.73 8.56
CA GLY A 272 -24.50 6.07 8.02
C GLY A 272 -25.63 6.79 8.74
N LEU A 273 -26.68 6.07 9.15
CA LEU A 273 -27.76 6.59 9.97
C LEU A 273 -27.31 6.99 11.36
N VAL A 274 -26.59 6.10 12.05
CA VAL A 274 -26.10 6.42 13.40
C VAL A 274 -25.22 7.65 13.35
N GLU A 275 -24.17 7.67 12.52
CA GLU A 275 -23.24 8.79 12.41
C GLU A 275 -23.94 10.09 12.03
N ALA A 276 -24.86 10.06 11.06
CA ALA A 276 -25.66 11.23 10.70
C ALA A 276 -26.52 11.73 11.87
N MET A 277 -27.09 10.83 12.67
CA MET A 277 -27.90 11.21 13.83
C MET A 277 -27.06 11.77 14.97
N ARG A 278 -25.85 11.25 15.22
CA ARG A 278 -24.95 11.73 16.30
C ARG A 278 -24.60 13.20 16.19
N GLU A 279 -24.52 13.71 14.96
CA GLU A 279 -24.15 15.10 14.68
C GLU A 279 -25.35 16.08 14.77
N CYS A 280 -26.58 15.57 14.88
CA CYS A 280 -27.79 16.41 14.98
C CYS A 280 -27.88 17.14 16.33
N LYS A 281 -28.50 18.32 16.34
CA LYS A 281 -28.82 19.02 17.61
C LYS A 281 -29.88 18.26 18.40
N SER A 282 -30.90 17.76 17.72
CA SER A 282 -31.94 16.93 18.33
C SER A 282 -32.72 16.15 17.28
N VAL A 283 -33.25 14.98 17.65
CA VAL A 283 -33.97 14.09 16.73
C VAL A 283 -35.36 13.77 17.26
N ARG A 284 -36.38 13.91 16.41
CA ARG A 284 -37.75 13.43 16.66
C ARG A 284 -38.02 12.23 15.77
N LEU A 285 -38.57 11.17 16.35
CA LEU A 285 -38.78 9.91 15.64
C LEU A 285 -40.20 9.88 15.10
N PHE A 286 -40.37 9.71 13.79
CA PHE A 286 -41.68 9.52 13.18
C PHE A 286 -41.77 8.17 12.48
N ILE A 287 -42.46 7.23 13.12
CA ILE A 287 -42.64 5.87 12.65
C ILE A 287 -43.89 5.79 11.81
N LEU A 288 -43.74 5.42 10.55
CA LEU A 288 -44.84 5.22 9.62
C LEU A 288 -45.19 3.74 9.49
N VAL A 289 -46.48 3.45 9.62
CA VAL A 289 -47.07 2.13 9.40
C VAL A 289 -48.15 2.26 8.33
N SER A 290 -48.01 1.55 7.21
CA SER A 290 -49.06 1.52 6.19
C SER A 290 -50.15 0.51 6.56
N GLN A 291 -51.38 0.74 6.08
CA GLN A 291 -52.49 -0.21 6.28
C GLN A 291 -52.12 -1.63 5.82
N GLU A 292 -51.43 -1.75 4.68
CA GLU A 292 -50.96 -3.01 4.12
C GLU A 292 -49.82 -3.61 4.94
N GLY A 293 -48.83 -2.80 5.32
CA GLY A 293 -47.68 -3.23 6.13
C GLY A 293 -48.07 -3.67 7.53
N MET A 294 -49.21 -3.19 8.04
CA MET A 294 -49.81 -3.70 9.27
C MET A 294 -50.00 -5.23 9.19
N GLY A 295 -50.50 -5.75 8.06
CA GLY A 295 -50.70 -7.18 7.82
C GLY A 295 -51.84 -7.82 8.63
N ASP A 296 -52.23 -9.05 8.27
CA ASP A 296 -53.39 -9.75 8.86
C ASP A 296 -53.22 -10.09 10.34
N ARG A 297 -51.96 -10.18 10.80
CA ARG A 297 -51.58 -10.48 12.19
C ARG A 297 -50.56 -9.48 12.73
N MET A 298 -50.58 -8.25 12.21
CA MET A 298 -49.81 -7.15 12.80
C MET A 298 -48.29 -7.39 12.75
N GLN A 299 -47.83 -8.18 11.78
CA GLN A 299 -46.43 -8.56 11.62
C GLN A 299 -45.54 -7.34 11.39
N GLY A 300 -46.01 -6.32 10.66
CA GLY A 300 -45.24 -5.10 10.46
C GLY A 300 -45.00 -4.32 11.75
N VAL A 301 -45.94 -4.32 12.70
CA VAL A 301 -45.72 -3.71 14.02
C VAL A 301 -44.62 -4.45 14.78
N LYS A 302 -44.62 -5.79 14.72
CA LYS A 302 -43.55 -6.59 15.33
C LYS A 302 -42.20 -6.30 14.68
N LEU A 303 -42.13 -6.28 13.35
CA LEU A 303 -40.90 -6.00 12.61
C LEU A 303 -40.35 -4.61 12.92
N ILE A 304 -41.20 -3.58 12.93
CA ILE A 304 -40.81 -2.22 13.29
C ILE A 304 -40.25 -2.14 14.71
N ALA A 305 -40.91 -2.75 15.69
CA ALA A 305 -40.43 -2.73 17.07
C ALA A 305 -39.06 -3.41 17.21
N HIS A 306 -38.84 -4.59 16.61
CA HIS A 306 -37.51 -5.24 16.61
C HIS A 306 -36.43 -4.37 15.97
N ARG A 307 -36.76 -3.66 14.88
CA ARG A 307 -35.81 -2.78 14.18
C ARG A 307 -35.45 -1.54 15.00
N LEU A 308 -36.42 -0.98 15.71
CA LEU A 308 -36.16 0.15 16.59
C LEU A 308 -35.26 -0.26 17.76
N LEU A 309 -35.44 -1.45 18.31
CA LEU A 309 -34.54 -1.99 19.34
C LEU A 309 -33.10 -2.15 18.85
N SER A 310 -32.91 -2.53 17.57
CA SER A 310 -31.56 -2.62 16.99
C SER A 310 -30.88 -1.27 16.73
N LEU A 311 -31.67 -0.20 16.55
CA LEU A 311 -31.17 1.15 16.31
C LEU A 311 -31.04 1.98 17.61
N ILE A 312 -31.89 1.66 18.59
CA ILE A 312 -32.01 2.34 19.86
C ILE A 312 -32.12 1.27 20.97
N PRO A 313 -31.00 0.75 21.47
CA PRO A 313 -30.99 -0.33 22.45
C PRO A 313 -31.80 -0.02 23.71
N ASN A 314 -31.74 1.23 24.18
CA ASN A 314 -32.49 1.71 25.36
C ASN A 314 -33.77 2.47 24.96
N ILE A 315 -34.57 1.89 24.06
CA ILE A 315 -35.74 2.58 23.50
C ILE A 315 -36.74 3.08 24.56
N GLY A 316 -36.79 2.44 25.73
CA GLY A 316 -37.64 2.83 26.85
C GLY A 316 -37.46 4.30 27.24
N ASP A 317 -36.22 4.81 27.17
CA ASP A 317 -35.86 6.17 27.58
C ASP A 317 -36.31 7.23 26.57
N VAL A 318 -36.65 6.81 25.34
CA VAL A 318 -37.03 7.71 24.24
C VAL A 318 -38.43 7.46 23.71
N LEU A 319 -39.23 6.60 24.37
CA LEU A 319 -40.62 6.34 23.95
C LEU A 319 -41.41 7.65 23.83
N SER A 320 -41.25 8.61 24.75
CA SER A 320 -41.92 9.92 24.67
C SER A 320 -41.61 10.70 23.38
N SER A 321 -40.45 10.45 22.78
CA SER A 321 -39.98 11.13 21.56
C SER A 321 -40.46 10.50 20.26
N ILE A 322 -41.14 9.36 20.35
CA ILE A 322 -41.66 8.62 19.21
C ILE A 322 -43.06 9.11 18.85
N THR A 323 -43.27 9.45 17.59
CA THR A 323 -44.58 9.70 17.02
C THR A 323 -44.93 8.59 16.04
N TYR A 324 -46.19 8.14 16.04
CA TYR A 324 -46.66 7.07 15.15
C TYR A 324 -47.65 7.63 14.13
N GLY A 325 -47.37 7.43 12.84
CA GLY A 325 -48.21 7.85 11.73
C GLY A 325 -48.70 6.66 10.91
N PHE A 326 -49.92 6.77 10.42
CA PHE A 326 -50.59 5.70 9.69
C PHE A 326 -50.89 6.12 8.27
N THR A 327 -50.45 5.34 7.28
CA THR A 327 -50.59 5.69 5.86
C THR A 327 -51.47 4.70 5.12
N LYS A 328 -51.99 5.11 3.95
CA LYS A 328 -52.85 4.28 3.08
C LYS A 328 -54.19 3.85 3.71
N TYR A 329 -54.68 4.54 4.74
CA TYR A 329 -56.02 4.31 5.30
C TYR A 329 -57.07 5.14 4.56
N GLU A 330 -57.73 4.50 3.60
CA GLU A 330 -58.71 5.15 2.72
C GLU A 330 -60.08 5.37 3.37
N THR A 331 -60.46 4.54 4.35
CA THR A 331 -61.78 4.59 4.99
C THR A 331 -61.71 5.10 6.43
N GLU A 332 -62.70 5.91 6.82
CA GLU A 332 -62.84 6.40 8.20
C GLU A 332 -63.02 5.27 9.23
N GLU A 333 -63.64 4.16 8.82
CA GLU A 333 -63.73 2.96 9.64
C GLU A 333 -62.34 2.33 9.87
N GLY A 334 -61.54 2.21 8.81
CA GLY A 334 -60.17 1.74 8.91
C GLY A 334 -59.34 2.58 9.88
N ARG A 335 -59.48 3.91 9.81
CA ARG A 335 -58.81 4.87 10.70
C ARG A 335 -59.25 4.71 12.16
N ARG A 336 -60.56 4.62 12.41
CA ARG A 336 -61.12 4.45 13.77
C ARG A 336 -60.74 3.12 14.43
N ASN A 337 -60.45 2.09 13.63
CA ASN A 337 -60.09 0.77 14.13
C ASN A 337 -58.60 0.59 14.48
N ILE A 338 -57.73 1.56 14.17
CA ILE A 338 -56.28 1.48 14.44
C ILE A 338 -55.97 1.22 15.93
N PRO A 339 -56.52 1.98 16.91
CA PRO A 339 -56.22 1.75 18.32
C PRO A 339 -56.63 0.35 18.80
N GLY A 340 -57.81 -0.14 18.36
CA GLY A 340 -58.31 -1.46 18.72
C GLY A 340 -57.45 -2.59 18.15
N LYS A 341 -56.96 -2.41 16.92
CA LYS A 341 -56.01 -3.33 16.27
C LYS A 341 -54.70 -3.44 17.06
N ILE A 342 -54.09 -2.32 17.45
CA ILE A 342 -52.84 -2.31 18.22
C ILE A 342 -53.05 -2.92 19.62
N GLU A 343 -54.18 -2.63 20.27
CA GLU A 343 -54.51 -3.23 21.55
C GLU A 343 -54.63 -4.76 21.49
N SER A 344 -55.19 -5.30 20.40
CA SER A 344 -55.22 -6.76 20.17
C SER A 344 -53.81 -7.35 20.15
N VAL A 345 -52.89 -6.71 19.43
CA VAL A 345 -51.47 -7.12 19.39
C VAL A 345 -50.87 -7.14 20.76
N TYR A 346 -51.05 -6.06 21.52
CA TYR A 346 -50.49 -5.96 22.87
C TYR A 346 -51.02 -7.08 23.79
N LYS A 347 -52.33 -7.38 23.72
CA LYS A 347 -52.94 -8.48 24.49
C LYS A 347 -52.41 -9.85 24.09
N GLU A 348 -52.12 -10.07 22.81
CA GLU A 348 -51.48 -11.31 22.33
C GLU A 348 -50.03 -11.40 22.83
N LEU A 349 -49.26 -10.32 22.74
CA LEU A 349 -47.86 -10.27 23.18
C LEU A 349 -47.68 -10.47 24.69
N ILE A 350 -48.64 -10.03 25.52
CA ILE A 350 -48.60 -10.30 26.96
C ILE A 350 -48.75 -11.81 27.24
N LYS A 351 -49.52 -12.53 26.43
CA LYS A 351 -49.72 -13.98 26.58
C LYS A 351 -48.55 -14.80 26.06
N GLU A 352 -47.74 -14.22 25.18
CA GLU A 352 -46.57 -14.88 24.58
C GLU A 352 -45.38 -14.83 25.56
N GLU A 353 -44.93 -16.02 26.01
CA GLU A 353 -43.74 -16.17 26.86
C GLU A 353 -42.45 -15.90 26.06
N GLY A 354 -41.44 -15.34 26.72
CA GLY A 354 -40.13 -15.07 26.09
C GLY A 354 -40.05 -13.83 25.20
N VAL A 355 -41.16 -13.12 24.97
CA VAL A 355 -41.13 -11.83 24.25
C VAL A 355 -40.44 -10.75 25.09
N ASP A 356 -39.49 -10.05 24.46
CA ASP A 356 -38.74 -8.95 25.04
C ASP A 356 -39.66 -7.88 25.70
N ARG A 357 -39.28 -7.42 26.89
CA ARG A 357 -40.01 -6.38 27.62
C ARG A 357 -40.01 -5.05 26.85
N LEU A 358 -38.88 -4.63 26.29
CA LEU A 358 -38.76 -3.36 25.58
C LEU A 358 -39.66 -3.35 24.34
N PHE A 359 -39.79 -4.50 23.70
CA PHE A 359 -40.73 -4.70 22.60
C PHE A 359 -42.19 -4.50 23.04
N LYS A 360 -42.59 -5.06 24.18
CA LYS A 360 -43.93 -4.85 24.75
C LYS A 360 -44.17 -3.38 25.07
N ASP A 361 -43.15 -2.66 25.54
CA ASP A 361 -43.23 -1.24 25.87
C ASP A 361 -43.47 -0.36 24.63
N VAL A 362 -42.82 -0.67 23.49
CA VAL A 362 -43.06 0.03 22.21
C VAL A 362 -44.50 -0.14 21.73
N VAL A 363 -45.03 -1.37 21.76
CA VAL A 363 -46.42 -1.63 21.32
C VAL A 363 -47.43 -0.99 22.28
N LEU A 364 -47.15 -1.01 23.58
CA LEU A 364 -47.96 -0.34 24.58
C LEU A 364 -47.99 1.18 24.37
N ASP A 365 -46.83 1.79 24.11
CA ASP A 365 -46.73 3.23 23.83
C ASP A 365 -47.49 3.62 22.56
N MET A 366 -47.34 2.84 21.48
CA MET A 366 -48.12 2.99 20.25
C MET A 366 -49.64 2.93 20.52
N GLY A 367 -50.10 1.97 21.33
CA GLY A 367 -51.50 1.85 21.73
C GLY A 367 -52.00 3.04 22.56
N LYS A 368 -51.20 3.54 23.51
CA LYS A 368 -51.53 4.72 24.31
C LYS A 368 -51.67 5.97 23.44
N LYS A 369 -50.71 6.24 22.57
CA LYS A 369 -50.70 7.45 21.72
C LYS A 369 -51.79 7.42 20.66
N THR A 370 -52.09 6.27 20.07
CA THR A 370 -53.18 6.16 19.10
C THR A 370 -54.56 6.36 19.71
N ARG A 371 -54.77 5.96 20.98
CA ARG A 371 -56.00 6.27 21.72
C ARG A 371 -56.17 7.75 22.01
N SER A 372 -55.10 8.47 22.36
CA SER A 372 -55.17 9.92 22.59
C SER A 372 -55.37 10.69 21.28
N ARG A 373 -54.62 10.32 20.23
CA ARG A 373 -54.69 10.95 18.91
C ARG A 373 -54.10 10.02 17.86
N THR A 374 -54.93 9.50 16.96
CA THR A 374 -54.45 8.74 15.80
C THR A 374 -54.01 9.72 14.70
N LEU A 375 -52.74 9.67 14.30
CA LEU A 375 -52.21 10.49 13.21
C LEU A 375 -52.26 9.71 11.90
N VAL A 376 -53.16 10.10 10.99
CA VAL A 376 -53.29 9.48 9.67
C VAL A 376 -52.74 10.44 8.62
N VAL A 377 -51.82 9.96 7.79
CA VAL A 377 -51.28 10.72 6.66
C VAL A 377 -52.18 10.49 5.45
N ASP A 378 -52.95 11.52 5.10
CA ASP A 378 -53.80 11.53 3.91
C ASP A 378 -53.21 12.49 2.87
N LEU A 379 -52.60 11.93 1.82
CA LEU A 379 -51.97 12.71 0.74
C LEU A 379 -52.98 13.52 -0.08
N LYS A 380 -54.29 13.26 0.05
CA LYS A 380 -55.37 14.02 -0.61
C LYS A 380 -55.94 15.13 0.26
N SER A 381 -55.53 15.21 1.53
CA SER A 381 -56.06 16.20 2.46
C SER A 381 -55.58 17.63 2.15
N ASN A 382 -56.25 18.61 2.76
CA ASN A 382 -55.97 20.02 2.54
C ASN A 382 -54.71 20.48 3.30
N GLN A 383 -54.32 21.74 3.06
CA GLN A 383 -53.16 22.37 3.70
C GLN A 383 -53.29 22.46 5.23
N GLU A 384 -54.49 22.60 5.77
CA GLU A 384 -54.74 22.66 7.21
C GLU A 384 -54.38 21.33 7.89
N ALA A 385 -54.84 20.21 7.34
CA ALA A 385 -54.50 18.87 7.85
C ALA A 385 -52.98 18.61 7.82
N ARG A 386 -52.29 19.07 6.76
CA ARG A 386 -50.83 19.01 6.67
C ARG A 386 -50.17 19.80 7.80
N ASN A 387 -50.60 21.03 8.02
CA ASN A 387 -50.02 21.92 9.03
C ASN A 387 -50.29 21.38 10.44
N GLN A 388 -51.46 20.80 10.70
CA GLN A 388 -51.78 20.13 11.96
C GLN A 388 -50.89 18.91 12.21
N LEU A 389 -50.55 18.13 11.17
CA LEU A 389 -49.61 17.03 11.27
C LEU A 389 -48.19 17.55 11.55
N LEU A 390 -47.77 18.59 10.83
CA LEU A 390 -46.44 19.18 11.00
C LEU A 390 -46.25 19.81 12.40
N SER A 391 -47.26 20.51 12.92
CA SER A 391 -47.26 21.00 14.31
C SER A 391 -47.18 19.83 15.30
N ALA A 392 -47.98 18.77 15.13
CA ALA A 392 -47.91 17.61 16.00
C ALA A 392 -46.52 16.96 16.03
N LEU A 393 -45.84 16.92 14.88
CA LEU A 393 -44.47 16.41 14.80
C LEU A 393 -43.45 17.35 15.42
N LYS A 394 -43.61 18.66 15.28
CA LYS A 394 -42.72 19.67 15.87
C LYS A 394 -42.84 19.74 17.39
N ASP A 395 -44.07 19.60 17.90
CA ASP A 395 -44.38 19.68 19.33
C ASP A 395 -44.04 18.38 20.08
N ALA A 396 -43.73 17.30 19.36
CA ALA A 396 -43.24 16.07 19.95
C ALA A 396 -41.91 16.30 20.70
N THR A 397 -41.73 15.63 21.83
CA THR A 397 -40.52 15.71 22.65
C THR A 397 -39.31 15.24 21.86
N PRO A 398 -38.27 16.05 21.64
CA PRO A 398 -37.10 15.60 20.91
C PRO A 398 -36.16 14.75 21.78
N VAL A 399 -35.39 13.88 21.14
CA VAL A 399 -34.17 13.29 21.70
C VAL A 399 -33.10 14.37 21.67
N ALA A 400 -32.75 14.92 22.83
CA ALA A 400 -31.84 16.07 22.95
C ALA A 400 -30.36 15.70 22.73
N ASP A 401 -29.97 14.46 23.01
CA ASP A 401 -28.63 13.94 22.77
C ASP A 401 -28.72 12.63 21.96
N PRO A 402 -28.80 12.73 20.62
CA PRO A 402 -28.86 11.55 19.76
C PRO A 402 -27.62 10.65 19.90
N ALA A 403 -26.45 11.22 20.20
CA ALA A 403 -25.19 10.49 20.19
C ALA A 403 -25.11 9.38 21.24
N SER A 404 -25.76 9.56 22.39
CA SER A 404 -25.84 8.55 23.45
C SER A 404 -26.94 7.50 23.26
N ILE A 405 -27.85 7.71 22.30
CA ILE A 405 -29.05 6.89 22.11
C ILE A 405 -28.94 5.98 20.89
N PHE A 406 -28.45 6.51 19.77
CA PHE A 406 -28.35 5.77 18.51
C PHE A 406 -27.11 4.88 18.50
N ALA A 407 -27.33 3.59 18.29
CA ALA A 407 -26.30 2.59 18.09
C ALA A 407 -26.68 1.69 16.92
N TYR A 408 -25.69 1.22 16.17
CA TYR A 408 -25.92 0.26 15.10
C TYR A 408 -25.30 -1.06 15.52
N ASP A 409 -26.12 -2.09 15.46
CA ASP A 409 -25.68 -3.46 15.67
C ASP A 409 -25.97 -4.28 14.39
N PRO A 410 -24.94 -4.73 13.66
CA PRO A 410 -25.13 -5.51 12.45
C PRO A 410 -25.94 -6.79 12.70
N LYS A 411 -26.81 -7.15 11.76
CA LYS A 411 -27.54 -8.43 11.81
C LYS A 411 -26.57 -9.62 11.79
N ALA A 412 -27.03 -10.77 12.28
CA ALA A 412 -26.26 -12.02 12.25
C ALA A 412 -25.69 -12.34 10.86
N GLU A 413 -26.51 -12.20 9.81
CA GLU A 413 -26.11 -12.41 8.41
C GLU A 413 -24.96 -11.46 7.98
N ALA A 414 -25.03 -10.18 8.37
CA ALA A 414 -24.00 -9.21 8.09
C ALA A 414 -22.72 -9.49 8.90
N ARG A 415 -22.84 -9.88 10.17
CA ARG A 415 -21.70 -10.28 11.00
C ARG A 415 -20.99 -11.51 10.42
N GLU A 416 -21.75 -12.51 9.98
CA GLU A 416 -21.20 -13.70 9.34
C GLU A 416 -20.47 -13.34 8.03
N ALA A 417 -21.06 -12.48 7.20
CA ALA A 417 -20.42 -11.99 5.97
C ALA A 417 -19.12 -11.23 6.26
N ILE A 418 -19.14 -10.29 7.23
CA ILE A 418 -17.94 -9.53 7.63
C ILE A 418 -16.88 -10.46 8.21
N ALA A 419 -17.25 -11.40 9.09
CA ALA A 419 -16.31 -12.35 9.68
C ALA A 419 -15.67 -13.27 8.61
N GLY A 420 -16.48 -13.76 7.67
CA GLY A 420 -16.00 -14.54 6.53
C GLY A 420 -15.03 -13.73 5.64
N HIS A 421 -15.29 -12.44 5.48
CA HIS A 421 -14.42 -11.52 4.76
C HIS A 421 -13.09 -11.26 5.50
N VAL A 422 -13.14 -10.97 6.81
CA VAL A 422 -11.94 -10.82 7.66
C VAL A 422 -11.04 -12.06 7.60
N TYR A 423 -11.63 -13.25 7.69
CA TYR A 423 -10.90 -14.51 7.56
C TYR A 423 -10.16 -14.62 6.21
N LYS A 424 -10.83 -14.24 5.11
CA LYS A 424 -10.22 -14.23 3.78
C LYS A 424 -9.12 -13.18 3.64
N CYS A 425 -9.31 -11.98 4.16
CA CYS A 425 -8.28 -10.94 4.18
C CYS A 425 -7.03 -11.44 4.90
N ARG A 426 -7.17 -12.04 6.08
CA ARG A 426 -6.04 -12.60 6.85
C ARG A 426 -5.29 -13.68 6.06
N ARG A 427 -6.01 -14.61 5.45
CA ARG A 427 -5.39 -15.67 4.64
C ARG A 427 -4.70 -15.10 3.39
N SER A 428 -5.36 -14.18 2.69
CA SER A 428 -4.80 -13.53 1.49
C SER A 428 -3.56 -12.70 1.85
N LEU A 429 -3.58 -12.00 2.99
CA LEU A 429 -2.44 -11.26 3.52
C LEU A 429 -1.22 -12.18 3.77
N ASP A 430 -1.41 -13.31 4.43
CA ASP A 430 -0.35 -14.28 4.70
C ASP A 430 0.28 -14.81 3.39
N VAL A 431 -0.55 -15.18 2.41
CA VAL A 431 -0.09 -15.63 1.08
C VAL A 431 0.64 -14.51 0.33
N ALA A 432 0.11 -13.29 0.36
CA ALA A 432 0.70 -12.13 -0.31
C ALA A 432 2.08 -11.80 0.27
N LEU A 433 2.21 -11.78 1.60
CA LEU A 433 3.49 -11.51 2.27
C LEU A 433 4.53 -12.60 1.98
N LYS A 434 4.14 -13.89 1.98
CA LYS A 434 5.03 -15.01 1.64
C LYS A 434 5.52 -14.97 0.20
N SER A 435 4.69 -14.47 -0.71
CA SER A 435 5.02 -14.36 -2.15
C SER A 435 5.67 -13.02 -2.53
N GLY A 436 5.80 -12.07 -1.59
CA GLY A 436 6.30 -10.73 -1.85
C GLY A 436 5.33 -9.83 -2.63
N ASP A 437 4.04 -10.17 -2.70
CA ASP A 437 3.00 -9.32 -3.33
C ASP A 437 2.55 -8.22 -2.34
N TYR A 438 3.44 -7.25 -2.10
CA TYR A 438 3.18 -6.14 -1.19
C TYR A 438 1.98 -5.26 -1.57
N PRO A 439 1.67 -5.01 -2.86
CA PRO A 439 0.44 -4.32 -3.24
C PRO A 439 -0.83 -5.05 -2.78
N LEU A 440 -0.89 -6.38 -2.92
CA LEU A 440 -2.01 -7.17 -2.40
C LEU A 440 -2.04 -7.15 -0.87
N ALA A 441 -0.88 -7.30 -0.21
CA ALA A 441 -0.80 -7.23 1.25
C ALA A 441 -1.31 -5.88 1.80
N ALA A 442 -0.91 -4.77 1.17
CA ALA A 442 -1.39 -3.42 1.52
C ALA A 442 -2.91 -3.30 1.34
N TYR A 443 -3.44 -3.81 0.23
CA TYR A 443 -4.88 -3.81 0.00
C TYR A 443 -5.65 -4.58 1.09
N GLN A 444 -5.17 -5.76 1.49
CA GLN A 444 -5.82 -6.55 2.55
C GLN A 444 -5.72 -5.87 3.93
N LEU A 445 -4.57 -5.27 4.27
CA LEU A 445 -4.40 -4.53 5.51
C LEU A 445 -5.25 -3.25 5.55
N ASP A 446 -5.40 -2.54 4.43
CA ASP A 446 -6.29 -1.38 4.32
C ASP A 446 -7.77 -1.74 4.56
N GLN A 447 -8.18 -2.91 4.07
CA GLN A 447 -9.52 -3.44 4.32
C GLN A 447 -9.73 -3.77 5.80
N LEU A 448 -8.78 -4.45 6.44
CA LEU A 448 -8.84 -4.74 7.88
C LEU A 448 -8.81 -3.46 8.71
N ALA A 449 -7.95 -2.50 8.37
CA ALA A 449 -7.87 -1.20 9.03
C ALA A 449 -9.18 -0.42 8.92
N PHE A 450 -9.84 -0.50 7.75
CA PHE A 450 -11.14 0.14 7.55
C PHE A 450 -12.22 -0.50 8.44
N LEU A 451 -12.30 -1.83 8.50
CA LEU A 451 -13.25 -2.51 9.39
C LEU A 451 -12.99 -2.22 10.87
N HIS A 452 -11.72 -2.24 11.30
CA HIS A 452 -11.32 -1.86 12.66
C HIS A 452 -11.80 -0.44 13.01
N ARG A 453 -11.55 0.56 12.15
CA ARG A 453 -12.01 1.94 12.38
C ARG A 453 -13.54 2.05 12.43
N LEU A 454 -14.22 1.31 11.56
CA LEU A 454 -15.67 1.40 11.42
C LEU A 454 -16.42 0.75 12.61
N PHE A 455 -15.87 -0.33 13.15
CA PHE A 455 -16.44 -1.11 14.23
C PHE A 455 -15.55 -1.06 15.49
N ALA A 456 -15.07 0.13 15.86
CA ALA A 456 -14.10 0.31 16.95
C ALA A 456 -14.52 -0.26 18.32
N VAL A 457 -15.81 -0.54 18.53
CA VAL A 457 -16.34 -1.15 19.76
C VAL A 457 -16.12 -2.67 19.80
N ASP A 458 -16.02 -3.32 18.65
CA ASP A 458 -15.84 -4.77 18.56
C ASP A 458 -14.35 -5.11 18.47
N ALA A 459 -13.83 -5.72 19.54
CA ALA A 459 -12.42 -6.09 19.67
C ALA A 459 -11.95 -7.05 18.58
N SER A 460 -12.84 -7.88 18.01
CA SER A 460 -12.44 -8.91 17.03
C SER A 460 -11.86 -8.34 15.74
N TYR A 461 -12.35 -7.18 15.28
CA TYR A 461 -11.82 -6.52 14.09
C TYR A 461 -10.49 -5.82 14.34
N ARG A 462 -10.32 -5.29 15.56
CA ARG A 462 -9.05 -4.73 16.01
C ARG A 462 -7.99 -5.81 16.10
N GLU A 463 -8.30 -6.92 16.77
CA GLU A 463 -7.42 -8.09 16.87
C GLU A 463 -7.00 -8.59 15.49
N ALA A 464 -7.95 -8.75 14.55
CA ALA A 464 -7.63 -9.18 13.19
C ALA A 464 -6.69 -8.23 12.44
N TYR A 465 -6.83 -6.92 12.64
CA TYR A 465 -5.91 -5.93 12.06
C TYR A 465 -4.54 -5.97 12.72
N GLU A 466 -4.48 -6.00 14.06
CA GLU A 466 -3.23 -6.06 14.83
C GLU A 466 -2.44 -7.35 14.53
N GLU A 467 -3.11 -8.50 14.46
CA GLU A 467 -2.50 -9.76 14.01
C GLU A 467 -1.92 -9.65 12.59
N GLY A 468 -2.62 -8.97 11.67
CA GLY A 468 -2.11 -8.71 10.32
C GLY A 468 -0.84 -7.86 10.31
N VAL A 469 -0.81 -6.83 11.17
CA VAL A 469 0.37 -5.97 11.38
C VAL A 469 1.54 -6.75 11.99
N GLU A 470 1.27 -7.64 12.94
CA GLU A 470 2.30 -8.52 13.53
C GLU A 470 2.88 -9.50 12.50
N VAL A 471 2.04 -10.09 11.65
CA VAL A 471 2.50 -10.99 10.56
C VAL A 471 3.37 -10.22 9.56
N LEU A 472 2.98 -9.00 9.20
CA LEU A 472 3.79 -8.11 8.37
C LEU A 472 5.17 -7.85 9.01
N LEU A 473 5.18 -7.40 10.27
CA LEU A 473 6.41 -7.09 10.99
C LEU A 473 7.33 -8.31 11.11
N SER A 474 6.78 -9.46 11.47
CA SER A 474 7.51 -10.73 11.55
C SER A 474 8.09 -11.14 10.19
N THR A 475 7.35 -10.93 9.10
CA THR A 475 7.82 -11.30 7.76
C THR A 475 8.98 -10.40 7.33
N LEU A 476 8.83 -9.07 7.47
CA LEU A 476 9.88 -8.12 7.12
C LEU A 476 11.14 -8.33 7.97
N ASN A 477 10.97 -8.53 9.29
CA ASN A 477 12.09 -8.85 10.18
C ASN A 477 12.77 -10.17 9.81
N GLY A 478 12.01 -11.18 9.36
CA GLY A 478 12.54 -12.43 8.84
C GLY A 478 13.40 -12.21 7.58
N VAL A 479 12.89 -11.47 6.59
CA VAL A 479 13.62 -11.13 5.37
C VAL A 479 14.91 -10.36 5.69
N THR A 480 14.82 -9.32 6.52
CA THR A 480 15.99 -8.53 6.93
C THR A 480 17.01 -9.37 7.67
N SER A 481 16.60 -10.12 8.69
CA SER A 481 17.53 -10.91 9.52
C SER A 481 18.19 -12.04 8.72
N GLN A 482 17.45 -12.69 7.81
CA GLN A 482 18.00 -13.71 6.92
C GLN A 482 19.03 -13.11 5.96
N ALA A 483 18.70 -11.99 5.31
CA ALA A 483 19.60 -11.29 4.40
C ALA A 483 20.87 -10.80 5.13
N GLU A 484 20.74 -10.25 6.34
CA GLU A 484 21.89 -9.88 7.17
C GLU A 484 22.76 -11.07 7.52
N SER A 485 22.17 -12.16 8.01
CA SER A 485 22.88 -13.36 8.43
C SER A 485 23.63 -14.01 7.26
N ASP A 486 22.96 -14.18 6.12
CA ASP A 486 23.57 -14.75 4.92
C ASP A 486 24.68 -13.86 4.38
N PHE A 487 24.45 -12.55 4.33
CA PHE A 487 25.43 -11.59 3.84
C PHE A 487 26.66 -11.52 4.75
N GLN A 488 26.48 -11.41 6.07
CA GLN A 488 27.57 -11.41 7.06
C GLN A 488 28.38 -12.71 7.01
N ARG A 489 27.73 -13.86 6.84
CA ARG A 489 28.44 -15.14 6.64
C ARG A 489 29.36 -15.07 5.42
N CYS A 490 28.88 -14.52 4.31
CA CYS A 490 29.68 -14.36 3.09
C CYS A 490 30.77 -13.29 3.21
N MET A 491 30.72 -12.40 4.20
CA MET A 491 31.79 -11.43 4.47
C MET A 491 32.99 -12.02 5.22
N GLN A 492 32.81 -13.12 5.97
CA GLN A 492 33.89 -13.78 6.70
C GLN A 492 34.99 -14.32 5.75
N ASP A 493 36.25 -14.26 6.20
CA ASP A 493 37.41 -14.55 5.34
C ASP A 493 37.44 -15.95 4.73
N ASP A 494 36.84 -16.92 5.41
CA ASP A 494 36.80 -18.32 4.99
C ASP A 494 35.71 -18.61 3.94
N TYR A 495 34.81 -17.66 3.68
CA TYR A 495 33.71 -17.81 2.74
C TYR A 495 33.89 -16.91 1.51
N PRO A 496 33.78 -17.46 0.29
CA PRO A 496 33.74 -16.64 -0.91
C PRO A 496 32.39 -15.93 -1.04
N LEU A 497 32.39 -14.67 -1.45
CA LEU A 497 31.18 -13.96 -1.87
C LEU A 497 30.93 -14.27 -3.34
N ARG A 498 29.76 -14.83 -3.67
CA ARG A 498 29.36 -15.14 -5.03
C ARG A 498 28.37 -14.10 -5.57
N LEU A 499 28.18 -14.10 -6.88
CA LEU A 499 27.21 -13.22 -7.54
C LEU A 499 25.79 -13.49 -7.04
N GLU A 500 25.44 -14.75 -6.81
CA GLU A 500 24.12 -15.16 -6.32
C GLU A 500 23.83 -14.60 -4.91
N ASP A 501 24.85 -14.50 -4.05
CA ASP A 501 24.71 -13.94 -2.71
C ASP A 501 24.41 -12.42 -2.77
N VAL A 502 25.09 -11.72 -3.69
CA VAL A 502 24.88 -10.29 -3.93
C VAL A 502 23.49 -10.04 -4.51
N GLN A 503 23.05 -10.87 -5.46
CA GLN A 503 21.71 -10.80 -6.05
C GLN A 503 20.64 -11.06 -4.99
N ALA A 504 20.80 -12.08 -4.14
CA ALA A 504 19.86 -12.36 -3.05
C ALA A 504 19.75 -11.17 -2.07
N PHE A 505 20.86 -10.51 -1.75
CA PHE A 505 20.85 -9.30 -0.91
C PHE A 505 20.15 -8.11 -1.61
N GLN A 506 20.37 -7.93 -2.93
CA GLN A 506 19.68 -6.92 -3.73
C GLN A 506 18.16 -7.19 -3.82
N GLU A 507 17.75 -8.44 -3.96
CA GLU A 507 16.35 -8.85 -3.95
C GLU A 507 15.70 -8.55 -2.60
N ALA A 508 16.40 -8.81 -1.48
CA ALA A 508 15.92 -8.45 -0.15
C ALA A 508 15.75 -6.92 0.03
N LEU A 509 16.73 -6.12 -0.45
CA LEU A 509 16.60 -4.66 -0.46
C LEU A 509 15.40 -4.19 -1.28
N LYS A 510 15.26 -4.70 -2.51
CA LYS A 510 14.14 -4.38 -3.40
C LYS A 510 12.80 -4.74 -2.76
N ALA A 511 12.72 -5.89 -2.10
CA ALA A 511 11.52 -6.34 -1.41
C ALA A 511 11.15 -5.38 -0.26
N LEU A 512 12.12 -4.91 0.53
CA LEU A 512 11.87 -3.93 1.60
C LEU A 512 11.48 -2.56 1.05
N ASP A 513 12.05 -2.13 -0.08
CA ASP A 513 11.69 -0.88 -0.74
C ASP A 513 10.26 -0.95 -1.33
N GLU A 514 9.87 -2.07 -1.94
CA GLU A 514 8.51 -2.30 -2.40
C GLU A 514 7.50 -2.39 -1.24
N ALA A 515 7.93 -2.87 -0.09
CA ALA A 515 7.14 -2.87 1.14
C ALA A 515 7.08 -1.50 1.83
N HIS A 516 7.89 -0.51 1.42
CA HIS A 516 7.99 0.78 2.10
C HIS A 516 6.64 1.52 2.23
N PRO A 517 5.78 1.62 1.20
CA PRO A 517 4.47 2.26 1.34
C PRO A 517 3.55 1.55 2.33
N LEU A 518 3.72 0.23 2.51
CA LEU A 518 2.97 -0.58 3.46
C LEU A 518 3.46 -0.32 4.90
N ILE A 519 4.79 -0.21 5.08
CA ILE A 519 5.41 0.18 6.35
C ILE A 519 4.93 1.56 6.80
N GLU A 520 5.02 2.57 5.94
CA GLU A 520 4.61 3.95 6.27
C GLU A 520 3.14 4.06 6.65
N ARG A 521 2.27 3.24 6.03
CA ARG A 521 0.82 3.31 6.23
C ARG A 521 0.35 2.57 7.49
N HIS A 522 0.97 1.45 7.83
CA HIS A 522 0.44 0.53 8.84
C HIS A 522 1.32 0.36 10.07
N LEU A 523 2.61 0.68 9.99
CA LEU A 523 3.54 0.56 11.11
C LEU A 523 3.82 1.93 11.74
N ASP A 524 3.91 1.97 13.06
CA ASP A 524 4.31 3.18 13.77
C ASP A 524 5.81 3.43 13.55
N PRO A 525 6.22 4.54 12.90
CA PRO A 525 7.63 4.81 12.61
C PRO A 525 8.51 4.94 13.86
N SER A 526 7.92 5.10 15.05
CA SER A 526 8.63 5.13 16.32
C SER A 526 8.92 3.73 16.90
N ALA A 527 8.37 2.66 16.30
CA ALA A 527 8.64 1.31 16.74
C ALA A 527 10.14 0.97 16.52
N PRO A 528 10.87 0.59 17.58
CA PRO A 528 12.34 0.45 17.54
C PRO A 528 12.83 -0.70 16.65
N ASP A 529 11.93 -1.58 16.21
CA ASP A 529 12.24 -2.84 15.51
C ASP A 529 11.68 -2.89 14.08
N ILE A 530 11.43 -1.74 13.43
CA ILE A 530 10.98 -1.76 12.03
C ILE A 530 12.14 -2.17 11.13
N ALA A 531 12.06 -3.39 10.60
CA ALA A 531 12.83 -3.80 9.42
C ALA A 531 12.54 -2.84 8.26
N GLY A 532 13.59 -2.19 7.77
CA GLY A 532 13.55 -1.35 6.59
C GLY A 532 14.84 -1.48 5.80
N SER A 533 14.83 -1.05 4.54
CA SER A 533 16.01 -1.09 3.68
C SER A 533 17.20 -0.32 4.27
N GLY A 534 16.95 0.71 5.08
CA GLY A 534 17.97 1.43 5.84
C GLY A 534 18.85 0.54 6.73
N ARG A 535 18.27 -0.49 7.37
CA ARG A 535 19.02 -1.43 8.21
C ARG A 535 19.94 -2.33 7.38
N LEU A 536 19.47 -2.81 6.22
CA LEU A 536 20.30 -3.57 5.28
C LEU A 536 21.39 -2.68 4.65
N HIS A 537 21.09 -1.43 4.33
CA HIS A 537 22.11 -0.46 3.89
C HIS A 537 23.20 -0.26 4.95
N GLN A 538 22.82 -0.11 6.22
CA GLN A 538 23.78 -0.02 7.32
C GLN A 538 24.62 -1.30 7.45
N CYS A 539 24.01 -2.49 7.33
CA CYS A 539 24.72 -3.77 7.32
C CYS A 539 25.75 -3.83 6.19
N LEU A 540 25.37 -3.39 4.98
CA LEU A 540 26.25 -3.31 3.82
C LEU A 540 27.42 -2.34 4.06
N GLU A 541 27.16 -1.14 4.59
CA GLU A 541 28.19 -0.14 4.89
C GLU A 541 29.18 -0.64 5.95
N ILE A 542 28.69 -1.26 7.02
CA ILE A 542 29.53 -1.87 8.06
C ILE A 542 30.41 -2.95 7.45
N ALA A 543 29.83 -3.90 6.71
CA ALA A 543 30.56 -4.98 6.06
C ALA A 543 31.67 -4.47 5.13
N ILE A 544 31.36 -3.48 4.28
CA ILE A 544 32.36 -2.85 3.39
C ILE A 544 33.46 -2.18 4.22
N GLY A 545 33.10 -1.49 5.30
CA GLY A 545 34.05 -0.86 6.21
C GLY A 545 34.98 -1.87 6.89
N GLU A 546 34.46 -3.03 7.30
CA GLU A 546 35.24 -4.11 7.90
C GLU A 546 36.19 -4.77 6.90
N LEU A 547 35.74 -5.04 5.67
CA LEU A 547 36.60 -5.53 4.59
C LEU A 547 37.75 -4.56 4.34
N ARG A 548 37.45 -3.25 4.26
CA ARG A 548 38.45 -2.21 4.08
C ARG A 548 39.46 -2.16 5.22
N ARG A 549 38.99 -2.09 6.48
CA ARG A 549 39.87 -2.07 7.66
C ARG A 549 40.77 -3.31 7.69
N GLY A 550 40.19 -4.48 7.40
CA GLY A 550 40.95 -5.72 7.32
C GLY A 550 42.02 -5.70 6.22
N ILE A 551 41.79 -5.02 5.10
CA ILE A 551 42.80 -4.81 4.05
C ILE A 551 43.89 -3.83 4.51
N GLU A 552 43.51 -2.75 5.19
CA GLU A 552 44.44 -1.70 5.66
C GLU A 552 45.37 -2.20 6.78
N GLU A 553 44.88 -3.09 7.65
CA GLU A 553 45.62 -3.63 8.81
C GLU A 553 46.47 -4.87 8.47
N ALA A 554 46.11 -5.62 7.43
CA ALA A 554 46.79 -6.86 7.08
C ALA A 554 48.10 -6.64 6.30
N SER A 555 49.03 -7.59 6.45
CA SER A 555 50.23 -7.61 5.62
C SER A 555 49.85 -7.84 4.15
N PRO A 556 50.48 -7.18 3.18
CA PRO A 556 50.23 -7.43 1.74
C PRO A 556 50.49 -8.88 1.30
N ARG A 557 51.16 -9.69 2.14
CA ARG A 557 51.42 -11.12 1.91
C ARG A 557 50.29 -12.04 2.40
N ASP A 558 49.29 -11.49 3.07
CA ASP A 558 48.17 -12.24 3.61
C ASP A 558 47.21 -12.66 2.48
N GLU A 559 46.93 -13.96 2.37
CA GLU A 559 45.99 -14.52 1.39
C GLU A 559 44.58 -13.91 1.56
N HIS A 560 44.21 -13.54 2.79
CA HIS A 560 42.92 -12.93 3.10
C HIS A 560 42.77 -11.54 2.46
N VAL A 561 43.85 -10.80 2.21
CA VAL A 561 43.78 -9.49 1.50
C VAL A 561 43.24 -9.66 0.09
N THR A 562 43.69 -10.70 -0.63
CA THR A 562 43.23 -10.97 -2.00
C THR A 562 41.74 -11.32 -2.00
N LYS A 563 41.32 -12.22 -1.10
CA LYS A 563 39.90 -12.61 -0.96
C LYS A 563 39.01 -11.41 -0.62
N ARG A 564 39.42 -10.56 0.33
CA ARG A 564 38.66 -9.34 0.71
C ARG A 564 38.55 -8.34 -0.45
N LEU A 565 39.60 -8.18 -1.25
CA LEU A 565 39.56 -7.32 -2.44
C LEU A 565 38.61 -7.85 -3.50
N GLU A 566 38.61 -9.15 -3.77
CA GLU A 566 37.68 -9.79 -4.70
C GLU A 566 36.22 -9.52 -4.29
N LYS A 567 35.92 -9.63 -2.99
CA LYS A 567 34.60 -9.25 -2.45
C LYS A 567 34.27 -7.78 -2.70
N LEU A 568 35.21 -6.86 -2.43
CA LEU A 568 34.99 -5.42 -2.68
C LEU A 568 34.82 -5.09 -4.15
N VAL A 569 35.50 -5.79 -5.07
CA VAL A 569 35.30 -5.64 -6.52
C VAL A 569 33.86 -6.00 -6.88
N LEU A 570 33.40 -7.17 -6.45
CA LEU A 570 32.04 -7.62 -6.73
C LEU A 570 30.99 -6.68 -6.12
N LEU A 571 31.19 -6.23 -4.87
CA LEU A 571 30.31 -5.26 -4.24
C LEU A 571 30.33 -3.90 -4.93
N LYS A 572 31.46 -3.45 -5.49
CA LYS A 572 31.57 -2.20 -6.26
C LYS A 572 30.75 -2.24 -7.54
N GLU A 573 30.69 -3.39 -8.21
CA GLU A 573 29.90 -3.56 -9.43
C GLU A 573 28.40 -3.43 -9.16
N HIS A 574 27.92 -3.95 -8.02
CA HIS A 574 26.51 -4.01 -7.68
C HIS A 574 26.03 -2.86 -6.77
N PHE A 575 26.93 -2.25 -6.00
CA PHE A 575 26.66 -1.16 -5.06
C PHE A 575 27.70 -0.03 -5.22
N PRO A 576 27.78 0.61 -6.40
CA PRO A 576 28.86 1.55 -6.73
C PRO A 576 28.91 2.78 -5.82
N SER A 577 27.76 3.24 -5.31
CA SER A 577 27.66 4.39 -4.41
C SER A 577 28.32 4.14 -3.05
N CYS A 578 28.22 2.91 -2.52
CA CYS A 578 28.71 2.55 -1.20
C CYS A 578 30.13 1.94 -1.27
N ALA A 579 30.32 0.96 -2.15
CA ALA A 579 31.56 0.19 -2.24
C ALA A 579 32.63 0.86 -3.11
N GLY A 580 32.25 1.68 -4.10
CA GLY A 580 33.19 2.34 -5.01
C GLY A 580 34.26 3.18 -4.30
N PRO A 581 33.87 4.17 -3.47
CA PRO A 581 34.82 5.00 -2.72
C PRO A 581 35.71 4.18 -1.77
N GLN A 582 35.17 3.14 -1.15
CA GLN A 582 35.88 2.30 -0.18
C GLN A 582 36.88 1.36 -0.85
N TYR A 583 36.53 0.80 -2.01
CA TYR A 583 37.47 0.06 -2.85
C TYR A 583 38.63 0.96 -3.29
N ASP A 584 38.33 2.14 -3.83
CA ASP A 584 39.37 3.07 -4.30
C ASP A 584 40.25 3.56 -3.13
N ALA A 585 39.70 3.70 -1.93
CA ALA A 585 40.46 3.98 -0.71
C ALA A 585 41.35 2.79 -0.29
N SER A 586 40.80 1.57 -0.27
CA SER A 586 41.53 0.35 0.11
C SER A 586 42.70 0.08 -0.84
N VAL A 587 42.50 0.23 -2.15
CA VAL A 587 43.56 0.06 -3.13
C VAL A 587 44.63 1.17 -2.96
N ARG A 588 44.22 2.42 -2.70
CA ARG A 588 45.18 3.50 -2.36
C ARG A 588 45.96 3.20 -1.08
N ALA A 589 45.33 2.64 -0.05
CA ALA A 589 45.97 2.29 1.21
C ALA A 589 46.97 1.13 1.03
N LEU A 590 46.72 0.19 0.13
CA LEU A 590 47.70 -0.86 -0.23
C LEU A 590 48.86 -0.30 -1.07
N ILE A 591 48.57 0.63 -1.97
CA ILE A 591 49.58 1.26 -2.83
C ILE A 591 50.43 2.27 -2.04
N SER A 592 49.89 2.95 -1.03
CA SER A 592 50.58 4.06 -0.34
C SER A 592 51.86 3.62 0.39
N PRO A 593 51.91 2.54 1.18
CA PRO A 593 53.15 2.02 1.77
C PRO A 593 54.19 1.65 0.71
N ILE A 594 53.75 1.21 -0.46
CA ILE A 594 54.62 0.85 -1.59
C ILE A 594 55.14 2.11 -2.29
N GLN A 595 54.30 3.13 -2.43
CA GLN A 595 54.70 4.45 -2.95
C GLN A 595 55.55 5.24 -1.96
N VAL A 596 55.38 5.04 -0.65
CA VAL A 596 56.22 5.62 0.40
C VAL A 596 57.51 4.85 0.50
N GLN A 597 57.54 3.53 0.40
CA GLN A 597 58.80 2.76 0.29
C GLN A 597 59.52 2.98 -1.05
N ALA A 598 58.78 3.28 -2.11
CA ALA A 598 59.35 3.78 -3.35
C ALA A 598 59.86 5.21 -3.10
N GLY A 599 59.04 6.19 -2.73
CA GLY A 599 59.46 7.58 -2.52
C GLY A 599 60.55 7.78 -1.46
N ASP A 600 60.55 6.97 -0.41
CA ASP A 600 61.60 6.80 0.60
C ASP A 600 62.63 5.77 0.10
N PHE A 601 63.20 6.06 -1.08
CA PHE A 601 64.28 5.29 -1.69
C PHE A 601 65.55 5.26 -0.82
N GLY A 602 65.58 5.92 0.36
CA GLY A 602 66.63 5.75 1.36
C GLY A 602 66.70 4.30 1.86
N GLY A 603 65.57 3.69 2.22
CA GLY A 603 65.53 2.31 2.69
C GLY A 603 65.78 1.26 1.60
N LEU A 604 65.36 1.52 0.35
CA LEU A 604 65.69 0.65 -0.78
C LEU A 604 67.16 0.84 -1.22
N SER A 605 67.70 2.06 -1.10
CA SER A 605 69.13 2.33 -1.29
C SER A 605 69.95 1.62 -0.22
N ASP A 606 69.50 1.61 1.04
CA ASP A 606 70.15 0.89 2.12
C ASP A 606 70.02 -0.63 1.94
N ALA A 607 68.85 -1.15 1.53
CA ALA A 607 68.63 -2.58 1.22
C ALA A 607 69.42 -3.07 -0.01
N LEU A 608 69.51 -2.23 -1.05
CA LEU A 608 70.36 -2.47 -2.23
C LEU A 608 71.85 -2.37 -1.88
N SER A 609 72.21 -1.53 -0.90
CA SER A 609 73.57 -1.42 -0.39
C SER A 609 73.91 -2.55 0.58
N SER A 610 72.92 -3.12 1.29
CA SER A 610 73.06 -4.25 2.22
C SER A 610 72.79 -5.62 1.58
N HIS A 611 72.60 -5.67 0.25
CA HIS A 611 72.52 -6.89 -0.56
C HIS A 611 71.25 -7.73 -0.31
N GLU A 612 70.15 -7.12 0.15
CA GLU A 612 68.87 -7.80 0.44
C GLU A 612 67.98 -7.99 -0.82
N TYR A 613 68.57 -8.42 -1.94
CA TYR A 613 67.89 -8.52 -3.24
C TYR A 613 66.68 -9.48 -3.25
N GLN A 614 66.73 -10.53 -2.41
CA GLN A 614 65.63 -11.48 -2.27
C GLN A 614 64.37 -10.82 -1.69
N MET A 615 64.52 -9.96 -0.68
CA MET A 615 63.40 -9.23 -0.08
C MET A 615 62.76 -8.28 -1.11
N ILE A 616 63.59 -7.61 -1.91
CA ILE A 616 63.13 -6.70 -2.98
C ILE A 616 62.37 -7.49 -4.05
N GLY A 617 62.89 -8.64 -4.48
CA GLY A 617 62.22 -9.53 -5.43
C GLY A 617 60.87 -10.02 -4.93
N GLU A 618 60.78 -10.50 -3.69
CA GLU A 618 59.52 -10.95 -3.08
C GLU A 618 58.48 -9.82 -2.99
N ARG A 619 58.89 -8.58 -2.68
CA ARG A 619 57.99 -7.42 -2.63
C ARG A 619 57.49 -7.02 -4.02
N LEU A 620 58.34 -7.08 -5.04
CA LEU A 620 57.94 -6.84 -6.44
C LEU A 620 56.99 -7.91 -6.97
N ILE A 621 57.20 -9.17 -6.62
CA ILE A 621 56.31 -10.27 -6.98
C ILE A 621 54.95 -10.09 -6.31
N ALA A 622 54.93 -9.76 -5.02
CA ALA A 622 53.69 -9.48 -4.29
C ALA A 622 52.92 -8.30 -4.90
N LEU A 623 53.63 -7.20 -5.22
CA LEU A 623 53.05 -6.03 -5.88
C LEU A 623 52.53 -6.34 -7.29
N ASN A 624 53.27 -7.10 -8.09
CA ASN A 624 52.83 -7.46 -9.44
C ASN A 624 51.60 -8.37 -9.39
N ARG A 625 51.59 -9.36 -8.49
CA ARG A 625 50.43 -10.25 -8.29
C ARG A 625 49.21 -9.46 -7.81
N PHE A 626 49.41 -8.49 -6.93
CA PHE A 626 48.37 -7.55 -6.51
C PHE A 626 47.84 -6.70 -7.68
N ILE A 627 48.71 -6.09 -8.49
CA ILE A 627 48.31 -5.28 -9.67
C ILE A 627 47.59 -6.13 -10.72
N SER A 628 48.00 -7.38 -10.94
CA SER A 628 47.34 -8.29 -11.88
C SER A 628 45.89 -8.58 -11.50
N ASN A 629 45.57 -8.56 -10.21
CA ASN A 629 44.21 -8.78 -9.70
C ASN A 629 43.34 -7.50 -9.69
N LEU A 630 43.90 -6.33 -10.01
CA LEU A 630 43.12 -5.09 -10.16
C LEU A 630 42.39 -5.06 -11.51
N ASP A 631 41.19 -4.50 -11.53
CA ASP A 631 40.41 -4.26 -12.75
C ASP A 631 41.19 -3.41 -13.78
N ASP A 632 41.23 -3.89 -15.03
CA ASP A 632 41.91 -3.28 -16.19
C ASP A 632 41.48 -1.84 -16.45
N LYS A 633 40.26 -1.47 -16.09
CA LYS A 633 39.72 -0.12 -16.31
C LYS A 633 39.94 0.83 -15.13
N SER A 634 40.46 0.34 -14.01
CA SER A 634 40.69 1.19 -12.85
C SER A 634 41.89 2.12 -13.08
N SER A 635 41.70 3.43 -12.85
CA SER A 635 42.82 4.39 -12.76
C SER A 635 43.89 3.94 -11.76
N THR A 636 43.48 3.12 -10.79
CA THR A 636 44.32 2.52 -9.78
C THR A 636 45.24 1.41 -10.30
N LYS A 637 44.79 0.57 -11.25
CA LYS A 637 45.70 -0.37 -11.95
C LYS A 637 46.75 0.39 -12.75
N ALA A 638 46.35 1.46 -13.44
CA ALA A 638 47.29 2.33 -14.15
C ALA A 638 48.30 2.98 -13.21
N GLN A 639 47.88 3.47 -12.04
CA GLN A 639 48.77 4.02 -11.02
C GLN A 639 49.68 2.96 -10.39
N GLY A 640 49.18 1.74 -10.16
CA GLY A 640 49.96 0.60 -9.68
C GLY A 640 51.02 0.19 -10.70
N LEU A 641 50.64 0.05 -11.97
CA LEU A 641 51.56 -0.20 -13.08
C LEU A 641 52.60 0.90 -13.21
N GLN A 642 52.21 2.17 -13.09
CA GLN A 642 53.14 3.29 -13.11
C GLN A 642 54.12 3.29 -11.93
N ALA A 643 53.65 2.91 -10.73
CA ALA A 643 54.52 2.77 -9.55
C ALA A 643 55.50 1.59 -9.73
N LEU A 644 55.02 0.46 -10.25
CA LEU A 644 55.82 -0.70 -10.60
C LEU A 644 56.89 -0.34 -11.63
N GLU A 645 56.53 0.41 -12.67
CA GLU A 645 57.45 0.93 -13.69
C GLU A 645 58.50 1.88 -13.11
N LYS A 646 58.12 2.78 -12.19
CA LYS A 646 59.08 3.66 -11.49
C LYS A 646 60.08 2.88 -10.66
N VAL A 647 59.64 1.91 -9.86
CA VAL A 647 60.53 1.05 -9.07
C VAL A 647 61.46 0.27 -9.99
N ARG A 648 60.93 -0.25 -11.09
CA ARG A 648 61.70 -0.90 -12.16
C ARG A 648 62.78 0.02 -12.74
N ALA A 649 62.43 1.26 -13.10
CA ALA A 649 63.38 2.21 -13.68
C ALA A 649 64.53 2.53 -12.70
N LEU A 650 64.22 2.68 -11.41
CA LEU A 650 65.22 2.93 -10.38
C LEU A 650 66.15 1.73 -10.12
N ILE A 651 65.63 0.51 -10.13
CA ILE A 651 66.46 -0.70 -10.03
C ILE A 651 67.44 -0.76 -11.21
N VAL A 652 66.95 -0.53 -12.43
CA VAL A 652 67.79 -0.51 -13.64
C VAL A 652 68.84 0.60 -13.55
N GLU A 653 68.45 1.81 -13.17
CA GLU A 653 69.37 2.96 -13.02
C GLU A 653 70.48 2.66 -12.00
N ARG A 654 70.14 2.06 -10.85
CA ARG A 654 71.11 1.76 -9.79
C ARG A 654 72.02 0.59 -10.14
N ILE A 655 71.51 -0.48 -10.74
CA ILE A 655 72.34 -1.57 -11.27
C ILE A 655 73.30 -0.99 -12.32
N THR A 656 72.80 -0.17 -13.24
CA THR A 656 73.61 0.50 -14.28
C THR A 656 74.68 1.40 -13.66
N SER A 657 74.34 2.14 -12.61
CA SER A 657 75.25 3.01 -11.88
C SER A 657 76.31 2.23 -11.09
N ALA A 658 75.93 1.16 -10.40
CA ALA A 658 76.86 0.28 -9.68
C ALA A 658 77.87 -0.38 -10.64
N VAL A 659 77.37 -0.87 -11.78
CA VAL A 659 78.20 -1.37 -12.88
C VAL A 659 79.13 -0.28 -13.42
N SER A 660 78.62 0.92 -13.68
CA SER A 660 79.40 2.04 -14.26
C SER A 660 80.45 2.63 -13.30
N ILE A 661 80.16 2.69 -11.99
CA ILE A 661 81.09 3.15 -10.96
C ILE A 661 82.26 2.16 -10.84
N ASN A 662 81.98 0.85 -10.88
CA ASN A 662 83.02 -0.17 -10.87
C ASN A 662 83.88 -0.14 -12.15
N PHE A 663 83.30 0.12 -13.33
CA PHE A 663 84.09 0.21 -14.58
C PHE A 663 85.04 1.42 -14.64
N ASN A 664 84.76 2.52 -13.92
CA ASN A 664 85.54 3.74 -13.99
C ASN A 664 86.68 3.85 -12.95
N GLN A 665 86.71 2.99 -11.92
CA GLN A 665 87.85 2.90 -11.00
C GLN A 665 89.02 2.17 -11.66
N LYS A 666 89.71 2.87 -12.56
CA LYS A 666 90.99 2.43 -13.12
C LYS A 666 92.06 2.50 -12.03
N HIS A 667 92.61 1.32 -11.73
CA HIS A 667 93.76 1.04 -10.87
C HIS A 667 93.42 0.72 -9.40
N VAL A 668 93.19 -0.56 -9.11
CA VAL A 668 94.07 -1.46 -8.31
C VAL A 668 93.26 -2.74 -7.98
N LEU A 669 93.94 -3.90 -7.99
CA LEU A 669 93.49 -5.27 -7.61
C LEU A 669 92.54 -6.03 -8.57
N ARG A 670 93.16 -6.86 -9.41
CA ARG A 670 92.52 -7.87 -10.28
C ARG A 670 91.60 -8.83 -9.51
N ASP A 671 91.93 -9.19 -8.27
CA ASP A 671 91.18 -10.21 -7.53
C ASP A 671 89.97 -9.64 -6.77
N HIS A 672 90.06 -8.40 -6.28
CA HIS A 672 88.89 -7.69 -5.71
C HIS A 672 87.88 -7.33 -6.81
N PHE A 673 88.37 -6.91 -7.97
CA PHE A 673 87.55 -6.57 -9.13
C PHE A 673 86.82 -7.79 -9.71
N MET A 674 87.49 -8.95 -9.79
CA MET A 674 86.85 -10.20 -10.23
C MET A 674 85.86 -10.74 -9.20
N GLY A 675 86.10 -10.52 -7.90
CA GLY A 675 85.13 -10.81 -6.84
C GLY A 675 83.85 -9.98 -6.98
N GLN A 676 83.99 -8.67 -7.18
CA GLN A 676 82.85 -7.75 -7.39
C GLN A 676 82.11 -8.00 -8.71
N ILE A 677 82.82 -8.34 -9.80
CA ILE A 677 82.18 -8.74 -11.06
C ILE A 677 81.41 -10.05 -10.90
N LYS A 678 81.97 -11.03 -10.19
CA LYS A 678 81.32 -12.31 -9.92
C LYS A 678 80.09 -12.12 -9.03
N GLU A 679 80.19 -11.29 -8.00
CA GLU A 679 79.08 -10.93 -7.12
C GLU A 679 77.98 -10.15 -7.87
N CYS A 680 78.34 -9.17 -8.70
CA CYS A 680 77.37 -8.48 -9.57
C CYS A 680 76.73 -9.43 -10.60
N ALA A 681 77.46 -10.40 -11.14
CA ALA A 681 76.93 -11.41 -12.06
C ALA A 681 75.99 -12.39 -11.35
N GLU A 682 76.35 -12.86 -10.15
CA GLU A 682 75.50 -13.72 -9.30
C GLU A 682 74.25 -12.97 -8.82
N GLN A 683 74.33 -11.66 -8.54
CA GLN A 683 73.19 -10.79 -8.21
C GLN A 683 72.26 -10.55 -9.41
N LEU A 684 72.83 -10.30 -10.60
CA LEU A 684 72.07 -10.20 -11.85
C LEU A 684 71.39 -11.52 -12.22
N GLU A 685 72.08 -12.66 -12.07
CA GLU A 685 71.50 -14.00 -12.27
C GLU A 685 70.42 -14.31 -11.24
N SER A 686 70.58 -13.92 -9.97
CA SER A 686 69.56 -14.09 -8.93
C SER A 686 68.29 -13.29 -9.23
N LEU A 687 68.43 -12.02 -9.64
CA LEU A 687 67.30 -11.17 -10.06
C LEU A 687 66.59 -11.73 -11.31
N VAL A 688 67.35 -12.18 -12.31
CA VAL A 688 66.79 -12.80 -13.53
C VAL A 688 66.13 -14.15 -13.22
N SER A 689 66.68 -14.94 -12.29
CA SER A 689 66.15 -16.25 -11.88
C SER A 689 64.90 -16.13 -11.01
N CYS A 690 64.83 -15.14 -10.11
CA CYS A 690 63.60 -14.80 -9.36
C CYS A 690 62.46 -14.36 -10.29
N GLN A 691 62.78 -13.80 -11.46
CA GLN A 691 61.80 -13.30 -12.43
C GLN A 691 61.35 -14.37 -13.44
N ALA A 692 62.17 -15.38 -13.73
CA ALA A 692 61.78 -16.53 -14.57
C ALA A 692 60.62 -17.37 -13.96
N LEU A 693 60.37 -17.25 -12.65
CA LEU A 693 59.22 -17.84 -11.96
C LEU A 693 57.89 -17.07 -12.18
N VAL A 694 57.91 -15.91 -12.87
CA VAL A 694 56.73 -15.07 -13.11
C VAL A 694 56.57 -14.80 -14.61
N THR A 695 55.81 -15.67 -15.27
CA THR A 695 55.37 -15.50 -16.67
C THR A 695 54.41 -14.32 -16.78
N GLY A 696 54.91 -13.14 -17.14
CA GLY A 696 54.07 -11.97 -17.43
C GLY A 696 54.79 -10.63 -17.60
N MET A 697 56.08 -10.50 -17.31
CA MET A 697 56.80 -9.21 -17.34
C MET A 697 57.68 -9.02 -18.59
N GLY A 698 57.06 -9.02 -19.77
CA GLY A 698 57.76 -9.03 -21.07
C GLY A 698 58.78 -7.91 -21.34
N PRO A 699 58.55 -6.64 -20.96
CA PRO A 699 59.50 -5.59 -21.32
C PRO A 699 60.74 -5.57 -20.41
N LEU A 700 60.68 -6.05 -19.14
CA LEU A 700 61.82 -6.00 -18.21
C LEU A 700 62.83 -7.10 -18.52
N GLU A 701 62.35 -8.25 -19.00
CA GLU A 701 63.20 -9.31 -19.52
C GLU A 701 64.08 -8.81 -20.66
N GLY A 702 63.52 -8.01 -21.58
CA GLY A 702 64.26 -7.36 -22.66
C GLY A 702 65.35 -6.44 -22.13
N ASP A 703 65.01 -5.52 -21.23
CA ASP A 703 65.95 -4.53 -20.69
C ASP A 703 67.03 -5.16 -19.80
N LEU A 704 66.69 -6.11 -18.93
CA LEU A 704 67.65 -6.81 -18.07
C LEU A 704 68.50 -7.79 -18.85
N ARG A 705 67.96 -8.47 -19.87
CA ARG A 705 68.80 -9.24 -20.81
C ARG A 705 69.69 -8.33 -21.62
N HIS A 706 69.21 -7.19 -22.08
CA HIS A 706 70.04 -6.21 -22.76
C HIS A 706 71.12 -5.66 -21.84
N LEU A 707 70.82 -5.41 -20.56
CA LEU A 707 71.81 -4.97 -19.57
C LEU A 707 72.83 -6.06 -19.27
N HIS A 708 72.37 -7.31 -19.10
CA HIS A 708 73.21 -8.48 -18.88
C HIS A 708 74.13 -8.75 -20.09
N VAL A 709 73.56 -8.72 -21.30
CA VAL A 709 74.31 -8.84 -22.56
C VAL A 709 75.28 -7.68 -22.73
N ALA A 710 74.85 -6.43 -22.52
CA ALA A 710 75.73 -5.26 -22.61
C ALA A 710 76.83 -5.26 -21.54
N PHE A 711 76.55 -5.78 -20.34
CA PHE A 711 77.53 -5.99 -19.28
C PHE A 711 78.60 -6.98 -19.74
N TRP A 712 78.20 -8.15 -20.23
CA TRP A 712 79.13 -9.17 -20.74
C TRP A 712 79.88 -8.73 -22.00
N GLU A 713 79.22 -8.04 -22.94
CA GLU A 713 79.86 -7.45 -24.12
C GLU A 713 80.85 -6.33 -23.76
N GLY A 714 80.51 -5.50 -22.76
CA GLY A 714 81.40 -4.47 -22.23
C GLY A 714 82.62 -5.07 -21.54
N LEU A 715 82.43 -6.14 -20.76
CA LEU A 715 83.49 -6.95 -20.16
C LEU A 715 84.40 -7.55 -21.23
N GLN A 716 83.81 -8.13 -22.28
CA GLN A 716 84.53 -8.71 -23.40
C GLN A 716 85.35 -7.65 -24.14
N LYS A 717 84.76 -6.52 -24.53
CA LYS A 717 85.46 -5.39 -25.19
C LYS A 717 86.57 -4.81 -24.31
N PHE A 718 86.36 -4.75 -22.99
CA PHE A 718 87.38 -4.31 -22.04
C PHE A 718 88.59 -5.26 -22.02
N PHE A 719 88.36 -6.56 -22.02
CA PHE A 719 89.42 -7.57 -22.10
C PHE A 719 90.13 -7.58 -23.46
N GLU A 720 89.40 -7.44 -24.56
CA GLU A 720 89.95 -7.32 -25.92
C GLU A 720 90.83 -6.06 -26.07
N GLY A 721 90.38 -4.91 -25.57
CA GLY A 721 91.17 -3.66 -25.58
C GLY A 721 92.44 -3.73 -24.72
N ARG A 722 92.47 -4.57 -23.68
CA ARG A 722 93.68 -4.84 -22.90
C ARG A 722 94.60 -5.86 -23.57
N GLN A 723 94.07 -6.88 -24.25
CA GLN A 723 94.89 -7.78 -25.06
C GLN A 723 95.63 -7.01 -26.16
N GLU A 724 94.97 -6.03 -26.80
CA GLU A 724 95.60 -5.23 -27.85
C GLU A 724 96.68 -4.29 -27.30
N LYS A 725 96.48 -3.70 -26.11
CA LYS A 725 97.54 -2.94 -25.40
C LYS A 725 98.71 -3.82 -24.93
N ILE A 726 98.46 -5.05 -24.52
CA ILE A 726 99.51 -6.02 -24.15
C ILE A 726 100.29 -6.45 -25.41
N LYS A 727 99.63 -6.63 -26.56
CA LYS A 727 100.31 -6.90 -27.85
C LYS A 727 101.19 -5.74 -28.31
N VAL A 728 100.75 -4.49 -28.09
CA VAL A 728 101.56 -3.29 -28.40
C VAL A 728 102.78 -3.18 -27.47
N LEU A 729 102.61 -3.44 -26.17
CA LEU A 729 103.71 -3.47 -25.20
C LEU A 729 104.73 -4.60 -25.49
N TYR A 730 104.27 -5.75 -26.01
CA TYR A 730 105.15 -6.84 -26.42
C TYR A 730 105.93 -6.57 -27.72
N LYS A 731 105.44 -5.67 -28.60
CA LYS A 731 106.18 -5.25 -29.80
C LYS A 731 107.33 -4.31 -29.47
N ASP A 732 107.17 -3.41 -28.49
CA ASP A 732 108.22 -2.48 -28.06
C ASP A 732 109.35 -3.16 -27.26
N GLN A 733 109.07 -4.27 -26.55
CA GLN A 733 110.11 -5.03 -25.85
C GLN A 733 110.99 -5.89 -26.76
N LYS A 734 110.65 -6.07 -28.04
CA LYS A 734 111.46 -6.85 -29.00
C LYS A 734 112.53 -6.01 -29.71
N HIS A 735 112.55 -4.69 -29.48
CA HIS A 735 113.52 -3.74 -30.05
C HIS A 735 114.45 -3.08 -29.01
N ARG A 736 114.40 -3.52 -27.75
CA ARG A 736 115.44 -3.28 -26.72
C ARG A 736 116.06 -4.62 -26.35
#